data_AF-A0A423X9L7-F1
#
_entry.id   AF-A0A423X9L7-F1
#
_cell.length_a   1.000
_cell.length_b   1.000
_cell.length_c   1.000
_cell.angle_alpha   90.00
_cell.angle_beta   90.00
_cell.angle_gamma   90.00
#
_symmetry.space_group_name_H-M   'P 1'
#
loop_
_entity.id
_entity.type
_entity.pdbx_description
1 polymer ?
#
loop_
_entity_poly.entity_id
_entity_poly.type
_entity_poly.pdbx_seq_one_letter_code
_entity_poly.pdbx_strand_id
1 'polypeptide(L)'
;MPEVWWSDYYTWAYFEVKQLDACMRYQWYKINVFTRWIPSTKKTIILLFDAPTLILERIPTLLIPDSTRINDPFWVYAGLAAEITRLEDSAVWAVRNQVRAIETERQPVKPRPNYRLLHDIARHAIHVSETLDVATQTMKSIMLEHEHFITTDSVTEKDVSRNIHRQLLFSGNMIESLRHRSVSNEKRLLNEIQLAYNIVAQYDAGISVEIGHAARSDSAAMKTISFVTLAFLPPTFISTIFSMSFFDYSVDSGWTVSGKFWVYWAFAVPITIVSFLVWKYWHKVFPSLRNEQSQVARDSQEELLNTAKALKTRAISASGLSQFVPPEYAGFGIESSNLFSFTGASEANKFTIQLVQNLADYSGRPGSLRIGGNTQDNFLYQDDMDDFTVKENPSPVGQGDYASDRYIIGPRYFEAISRLPSNTPITFGLNMAYYQADYLDQITNMASAAVRKLTSLDLVAFEIGNEPDLYLENHFRNSSWTGQMYVEERVSRAHAIYERVLRPAGLAVDFFEGPCSASTIGTTFEIPQLVVDGIQTDVHIQGANNLPYLRAWNQHDYLYFINISDNPLTLEWVMNLDNTETQFRYWSKQVGIALATGLPYHLREMASVGPVGGPGVSDTFGAALWTLNLFLYGATLNISSVQIHMTDNSLAAPWQPMDRDGVARHVRPSYYAFAAMAQLIGSGNGTTRVAALSSDDVPEEYRSNVRMYAGYGGGALTSVVIINSKQSNESEDRKGSLTVTLSLGGFKGQKLYLSYLTADGADSKNGTVWNGMRYSDEDGTPSIVDDSVQTVTVGNDGMARVTVRDSQAMIAYIGSRLGSRQVNLNKSITDIGGPSGGSGSTGTASSSESVLTKATITFTAELTTTSATMMPTAHSIGNCMVGYHVPAMLVGVLFCVLAGYVIL
;
A
#
# COMPACT_ATOMS: atom_id res chain seq x y z
N MET A 1 11.32 63.41 20.25
CA MET A 1 11.08 63.04 21.66
C MET A 1 12.42 62.70 22.29
N PRO A 2 12.69 63.13 23.53
CA PRO A 2 14.03 63.12 24.10
C PRO A 2 14.48 61.71 24.53
N GLU A 3 15.75 61.41 24.27
CA GLU A 3 16.53 60.30 24.83
C GLU A 3 16.68 60.47 26.34
N VAL A 4 15.94 59.70 27.15
CA VAL A 4 16.32 59.50 28.55
C VAL A 4 15.76 58.18 29.13
N TRP A 5 16.67 57.34 29.64
CA TRP A 5 16.52 56.23 30.62
C TRP A 5 15.85 54.90 30.21
N TRP A 6 16.64 53.94 29.73
CA TRP A 6 16.53 52.55 30.19
C TRP A 6 17.77 52.21 31.02
N SER A 7 17.88 52.77 32.23
CA SER A 7 18.91 52.32 33.17
C SER A 7 18.56 50.99 33.82
N ASP A 8 17.29 50.57 33.79
CA ASP A 8 16.79 49.42 34.54
C ASP A 8 16.68 48.18 33.64
N TYR A 9 16.93 47.00 34.20
CA TYR A 9 16.75 45.72 33.51
C TYR A 9 15.34 45.19 33.77
N TYR A 10 14.59 44.90 32.70
CA TYR A 10 13.24 44.35 32.76
C TYR A 10 13.22 42.95 32.17
N THR A 11 12.53 42.02 32.82
CA THR A 11 12.36 40.66 32.30
C THR A 11 10.93 40.17 32.53
N TRP A 12 10.49 39.25 31.67
CA TRP A 12 9.22 38.56 31.78
C TRP A 12 9.42 37.06 31.50
N ALA A 13 8.77 36.21 32.28
CA ALA A 13 8.77 34.77 32.10
C ALA A 13 7.39 34.19 32.41
N TYR A 14 7.00 33.17 31.65
CA TYR A 14 5.77 32.42 31.84
C TYR A 14 6.09 30.95 32.08
N PHE A 15 5.52 30.39 33.14
CA PHE A 15 5.54 28.96 33.39
C PHE A 15 4.12 28.47 33.64
N GLU A 16 3.81 27.29 33.14
CA GLU A 16 2.54 26.63 33.37
C GLU A 16 2.84 25.22 33.85
N VAL A 17 2.11 24.71 34.85
CA VAL A 17 2.27 23.35 35.34
C VAL A 17 0.90 22.73 35.57
N LYS A 18 0.68 21.53 35.04
CA LYS A 18 -0.52 20.74 35.33
C LYS A 18 -0.22 19.71 36.42
N GLN A 19 -0.67 19.95 37.65
CA GLN A 19 -0.57 18.96 38.71
C GLN A 19 -1.73 17.98 38.69
N LEU A 20 -1.44 16.74 39.05
CA LEU A 20 -2.42 15.67 39.23
C LEU A 20 -2.28 15.06 40.61
N ASP A 21 -3.41 14.74 41.25
CA ASP A 21 -3.43 13.91 42.44
C ASP A 21 -3.53 12.41 42.09
N ALA A 22 -3.45 11.54 43.11
CA ALA A 22 -3.57 10.09 42.94
C ALA A 22 -4.91 9.64 42.34
N CYS A 23 -5.94 10.49 42.40
CA CYS A 23 -7.28 10.26 41.85
C CYS A 23 -7.46 10.91 40.46
N MET A 24 -6.38 11.39 39.83
CA MET A 24 -6.36 12.11 38.55
C MET A 24 -7.17 13.42 38.53
N ARG A 25 -7.50 13.98 39.70
CA ARG A 25 -8.00 15.36 39.76
C ARG A 25 -6.81 16.26 39.49
N TYR A 26 -7.03 17.30 38.70
CA TYR A 26 -5.95 18.17 38.26
C TYR A 26 -6.20 19.62 38.63
N GLN A 27 -5.10 20.35 38.74
CA GLN A 27 -5.09 21.80 38.92
C GLN A 27 -4.00 22.39 38.02
N TRP A 28 -4.30 23.53 37.42
CA TRP A 28 -3.34 24.30 36.63
C TRP A 28 -2.71 25.38 37.48
N TYR A 29 -1.40 25.49 37.41
CA TYR A 29 -0.62 26.58 38.00
C TYR A 29 -0.06 27.43 36.87
N LYS A 30 -0.48 28.69 36.80
CA LYS A 30 0.01 29.67 35.84
C LYS A 30 0.88 30.66 36.60
N ILE A 31 2.14 30.76 36.24
CA ILE A 31 3.14 31.53 36.98
C ILE A 31 3.72 32.55 36.01
N ASN A 32 3.25 33.78 36.12
CA ASN A 32 3.80 34.89 35.35
C ASN A 32 4.74 35.69 36.25
N VAL A 33 6.00 35.80 35.84
CA VAL A 33 7.04 36.53 36.58
C VAL A 33 7.40 37.76 35.76
N PHE A 34 7.29 38.94 36.37
CA PHE A 34 7.86 40.17 35.83
C PHE A 34 8.86 40.72 36.84
N THR A 35 10.09 40.99 36.39
CA THR A 35 11.10 41.61 37.25
C THR A 35 11.57 42.93 36.67
N ARG A 36 11.85 43.88 37.58
CA ARG A 36 12.55 45.13 37.29
C ARG A 36 13.72 45.25 38.25
N TRP A 37 14.94 45.26 37.72
CA TRP A 37 16.17 45.46 38.48
C TRP A 37 16.74 46.85 38.21
N ILE A 38 17.06 47.57 39.29
CA ILE A 38 17.52 48.97 39.24
C ILE A 38 19.02 49.00 39.60
N PRO A 39 19.95 49.16 38.63
CA PRO A 39 21.38 49.01 38.90
C PRO A 39 21.94 49.99 39.92
N SER A 40 21.42 51.23 39.96
CA SER A 40 21.91 52.29 40.86
C SER A 40 21.64 51.99 42.34
N THR A 41 20.60 51.20 42.63
CA THR A 41 20.20 50.86 44.01
C THR A 41 20.30 49.37 44.32
N LYS A 42 20.59 48.54 43.31
CA LYS A 42 20.62 47.06 43.38
C LYS A 42 19.31 46.47 43.92
N LYS A 43 18.19 47.17 43.69
CA LYS A 43 16.86 46.73 44.11
C LYS A 43 16.17 45.98 42.98
N THR A 44 15.53 44.87 43.32
CA THR A 44 14.68 44.10 42.40
C THR A 44 13.23 44.22 42.84
N ILE A 45 12.37 44.63 41.91
CA ILE A 45 10.92 44.59 42.07
C ILE A 45 10.43 43.37 41.32
N ILE A 46 9.62 42.55 41.98
CA ILE A 46 9.08 41.30 41.43
C ILE A 46 7.56 41.39 41.47
N LEU A 47 6.92 41.20 40.33
CA LEU A 47 5.48 41.01 40.22
C LEU A 47 5.23 39.56 39.81
N LEU A 48 4.51 38.83 40.66
CA LEU A 48 4.11 37.44 40.41
C LEU A 48 2.60 37.41 40.29
N PHE A 49 2.11 37.01 39.11
CA PHE A 49 0.67 36.83 38.88
C PHE A 49 0.32 35.35 38.95
N ASP A 50 -0.83 35.07 39.56
CA ASP A 50 -1.46 33.75 39.66
C ASP A 50 -0.59 32.64 40.28
N ALA A 51 0.48 33.04 40.99
CA ALA A 51 1.38 32.11 41.65
C ALA A 51 0.62 31.26 42.68
N PRO A 52 0.72 29.92 42.63
CA PRO A 52 0.05 29.04 43.57
C PRO A 52 0.55 29.28 45.00
N THR A 53 -0.32 29.06 45.98
CA THR A 53 -0.03 29.28 47.42
C THR A 53 1.26 28.56 47.86
N LEU A 54 1.52 27.37 47.31
CA LEU A 54 2.74 26.59 47.55
C LEU A 54 4.04 27.32 47.16
N ILE A 55 4.01 28.12 46.09
CA ILE A 55 5.14 28.96 45.69
C ILE A 55 5.19 30.20 46.58
N LEU A 56 4.04 30.85 46.82
CA LEU A 56 3.95 32.07 47.63
C LEU A 56 4.50 31.88 49.05
N GLU A 57 4.21 30.75 49.69
CA GLU A 57 4.72 30.40 51.03
C GLU A 57 6.23 30.14 51.04
N ARG A 58 6.81 29.71 49.91
CA ARG A 58 8.23 29.41 49.77
C ARG A 58 9.06 30.62 49.33
N ILE A 59 8.45 31.63 48.70
CA ILE A 59 9.15 32.85 48.24
C ILE A 59 10.09 33.46 49.29
N PRO A 60 9.70 33.64 50.57
CA PRO A 60 10.59 34.23 51.58
C PRO A 60 11.89 33.44 51.81
N THR A 61 11.88 32.14 51.51
CA THR A 61 13.03 31.24 51.62
C THR A 61 13.77 31.03 50.30
N LEU A 62 13.07 31.12 49.16
CA LEU A 62 13.63 30.97 47.82
C LEU A 62 14.35 32.23 47.35
N LEU A 63 13.84 33.40 47.73
CA LEU A 63 14.31 34.72 47.30
C LEU A 63 14.99 35.47 48.44
N ILE A 64 15.87 34.80 49.18
CA ILE A 64 16.69 35.44 50.22
C ILE A 64 17.75 36.31 49.52
N PRO A 65 17.73 37.64 49.73
CA PRO A 65 18.71 38.51 49.11
C PRO A 65 20.08 38.31 49.76
N ASP A 66 21.01 37.73 49.01
CA ASP A 66 22.43 37.70 49.34
C ASP A 66 23.09 38.98 48.79
N SER A 67 23.89 39.65 49.62
CA SER A 67 24.62 40.89 49.30
C SER A 67 25.42 40.83 47.99
N THR A 68 25.80 39.64 47.54
CA THR A 68 26.51 39.42 46.27
C THR A 68 25.56 39.10 45.11
N ARG A 69 24.52 38.28 45.33
CA ARG A 69 23.58 37.86 44.27
C ARG A 69 22.69 38.99 43.75
N ILE A 70 22.34 39.96 44.59
CA ILE A 70 21.51 41.11 44.19
C ILE A 70 22.18 42.02 43.14
N ASN A 71 23.47 41.81 42.87
CA ASN A 71 24.21 42.52 41.82
C ASN A 71 23.88 42.02 40.40
N ASP A 72 23.19 40.89 40.29
CA ASP A 72 22.82 40.27 39.02
C ASP A 72 21.31 40.40 38.79
N PRO A 73 20.80 40.88 37.64
CA PRO A 73 19.36 41.06 37.41
C PRO A 73 18.57 39.73 37.31
N PHE A 74 19.22 38.60 37.09
CA PHE A 74 18.60 37.29 36.94
C PHE A 74 18.61 36.44 38.21
N TRP A 75 19.13 36.95 39.34
CA TRP A 75 19.25 36.21 40.59
C TRP A 75 17.93 35.58 41.10
N VAL A 76 16.80 36.23 40.82
CA VAL A 76 15.45 35.76 41.19
C VAL A 76 15.09 34.47 40.45
N TYR A 77 15.48 34.35 39.18
CA TYR A 77 15.16 33.19 38.36
C TYR A 77 15.90 31.93 38.82
N ALA A 78 17.09 32.05 39.43
CA ALA A 78 17.80 30.89 39.97
C ALA A 78 17.00 30.19 41.09
N GLY A 79 16.32 30.96 41.95
CA GLY A 79 15.45 30.43 42.99
C GLY A 79 14.11 29.92 42.46
N LEU A 80 13.49 30.66 41.53
CA LEU A 80 12.20 30.28 40.95
C LEU A 80 12.31 29.04 40.05
N ALA A 81 13.35 28.94 39.22
CA ALA A 81 13.54 27.81 38.32
C ALA A 81 13.69 26.48 39.06
N ALA A 82 14.32 26.48 40.24
CA ALA A 82 14.41 25.30 41.09
C ALA A 82 13.03 24.84 41.60
N GLU A 83 12.16 25.78 41.98
CA GLU A 83 10.80 25.46 42.44
C GLU A 83 9.91 25.00 41.29
N ILE A 84 10.03 25.63 40.11
CA ILE A 84 9.32 25.21 38.89
C ILE A 84 9.74 23.79 38.51
N THR A 85 11.04 23.50 38.51
CA THR A 85 11.57 22.14 38.25
C THR A 85 10.97 21.11 39.21
N ARG A 86 10.80 21.47 40.49
CA ARG A 86 10.18 20.58 41.50
C ARG A 86 8.70 20.31 41.21
N LEU A 87 7.96 21.33 40.76
CA LEU A 87 6.56 21.17 40.38
C LEU A 87 6.44 20.31 39.11
N GLU A 88 7.24 20.59 38.09
CA GLU A 88 7.27 19.80 36.86
C GLU A 88 7.64 18.32 37.12
N ASP A 89 8.63 18.07 37.98
CA ASP A 89 8.99 16.71 38.39
C ASP A 89 7.79 15.98 39.00
N SER A 90 7.09 16.63 39.95
CA SER A 90 5.87 16.09 40.56
C SER A 90 4.78 15.76 39.54
N ALA A 91 4.58 16.61 38.53
CA ALA A 91 3.59 16.41 37.47
C ALA A 91 3.93 15.18 36.60
N VAL A 92 5.20 15.06 36.19
CA VAL A 92 5.69 13.91 35.41
C VAL A 92 5.56 12.61 36.19
N TRP A 93 5.90 12.62 37.48
CA TRP A 93 5.77 11.44 38.34
C TRP A 93 4.32 11.01 38.54
N ALA A 94 3.39 11.97 38.65
CA ALA A 94 1.97 11.66 38.79
C ALA A 94 1.46 10.88 37.57
N VAL A 95 1.78 11.33 36.34
CA VAL A 95 1.43 10.62 35.10
C VAL A 95 2.13 9.26 35.03
N ARG A 96 3.44 9.23 35.28
CA ARG A 96 4.24 7.99 35.24
C ARG A 96 3.66 6.90 36.14
N ASN A 97 3.20 7.28 37.34
CA ASN A 97 2.66 6.32 38.30
C ASN A 97 1.34 5.72 37.83
N GLN A 98 0.50 6.49 37.12
CA GLN A 98 -0.72 5.96 36.49
C GLN A 98 -0.37 4.99 35.35
N VAL A 99 0.57 5.36 34.47
CA VAL A 99 1.04 4.47 33.39
C VAL A 99 1.61 3.18 33.97
N ARG A 100 2.41 3.28 35.03
CA ARG A 100 2.98 2.10 35.70
C ARG A 100 1.92 1.20 36.33
N ALA A 101 0.85 1.76 36.90
CA ALA A 101 -0.22 0.98 37.48
C ALA A 101 -0.90 0.10 36.41
N ILE A 102 -1.14 0.66 35.21
CA ILE A 102 -1.69 -0.06 34.05
C ILE A 102 -0.76 -1.19 33.62
N GLU A 103 0.54 -0.90 33.41
CA GLU A 103 1.52 -1.92 32.98
C GLU A 103 1.63 -3.11 33.95
N THR A 104 1.37 -2.89 35.23
CA THR A 104 1.49 -3.92 36.28
C THR A 104 0.17 -4.63 36.59
N GLU A 105 -0.94 -4.21 35.96
CA GLU A 105 -2.23 -4.83 36.17
C GLU A 105 -2.26 -6.25 35.57
N ARG A 106 -2.67 -7.24 36.37
CA ARG A 106 -2.76 -8.63 35.90
C ARG A 106 -3.93 -8.77 34.94
N GLN A 107 -3.64 -9.19 33.72
CA GLN A 107 -4.62 -9.44 32.66
C GLN A 107 -5.64 -10.52 33.08
N PRO A 108 -6.95 -10.19 33.18
CA PRO A 108 -8.00 -11.16 33.47
C PRO A 108 -8.29 -12.07 32.25
N VAL A 109 -8.83 -13.27 32.49
CA VAL A 109 -9.19 -14.24 31.42
C VAL A 109 -10.17 -13.66 30.39
N LYS A 110 -11.03 -12.72 30.82
CA LYS A 110 -11.89 -11.93 29.94
C LYS A 110 -11.40 -10.48 29.95
N PRO A 111 -10.90 -9.95 28.82
CA PRO A 111 -10.41 -8.59 28.79
C PRO A 111 -11.57 -7.61 28.99
N ARG A 112 -11.39 -6.67 29.93
CA ARG A 112 -12.31 -5.55 30.18
C ARG A 112 -11.52 -4.27 30.44
N PRO A 113 -10.73 -3.81 29.46
CA PRO A 113 -9.96 -2.59 29.62
C PRO A 113 -10.89 -1.38 29.84
N ASN A 114 -10.49 -0.50 30.75
CA ASN A 114 -11.21 0.75 30.98
C ASN A 114 -10.66 1.82 30.02
N TYR A 115 -11.15 1.82 28.79
CA TYR A 115 -10.69 2.76 27.75
C TYR A 115 -10.82 4.23 28.16
N ARG A 116 -11.89 4.57 28.89
CA ARG A 116 -12.09 5.95 29.37
C ARG A 116 -10.96 6.38 30.30
N LEU A 117 -10.59 5.52 31.24
CA LEU A 117 -9.46 5.76 32.14
C LEU A 117 -8.15 5.90 31.36
N LEU A 118 -7.88 5.00 30.41
CA LEU A 118 -6.67 5.03 29.59
C LEU A 118 -6.55 6.34 28.78
N HIS A 119 -7.63 6.77 28.14
CA HIS A 119 -7.67 8.01 27.37
C HIS A 119 -7.61 9.26 28.26
N ASP A 120 -8.20 9.22 29.45
CA ASP A 120 -8.10 10.32 30.41
C ASP A 120 -6.65 10.50 30.87
N ILE A 121 -5.93 9.41 31.19
CA ILE A 121 -4.50 9.45 31.53
C ILE A 121 -3.67 9.97 30.34
N ALA A 122 -4.00 9.57 29.11
CA ALA A 122 -3.30 10.03 27.92
C ALA A 122 -3.44 11.55 27.72
N ARG A 123 -4.66 12.08 27.90
CA ARG A 123 -4.89 13.52 27.89
C ARG A 123 -4.07 14.25 28.95
N HIS A 124 -3.91 13.65 30.12
CA HIS A 124 -3.07 14.22 31.18
C HIS A 124 -1.59 14.18 30.84
N ALA A 125 -1.09 13.10 30.25
CA ALA A 125 0.29 12.97 29.78
C ALA A 125 0.64 14.03 28.72
N ILE A 126 -0.23 14.21 27.71
CA ILE A 126 -0.06 15.19 26.63
C ILE A 126 0.09 16.60 27.21
N HIS A 127 -0.82 17.00 28.10
CA HIS A 127 -0.79 18.35 28.66
C HIS A 127 0.43 18.58 29.57
N VAL A 128 0.95 17.55 30.23
CA VAL A 128 2.19 17.66 31.04
C VAL A 128 3.42 17.77 30.12
N SER A 129 3.44 17.07 28.99
CA SER A 129 4.47 17.26 27.96
C SER A 129 4.44 18.69 27.39
N GLU A 130 3.26 19.21 27.08
CA GLU A 130 3.07 20.59 26.59
C GLU A 130 3.58 21.64 27.57
N THR A 131 3.27 21.50 28.87
CA THR A 131 3.77 22.44 29.89
C THR A 131 5.30 22.40 30.02
N LEU A 132 5.90 21.21 29.90
CA LEU A 132 7.36 21.05 29.91
C LEU A 132 8.04 21.68 28.68
N ASP A 133 7.42 21.59 27.50
CA ASP A 133 7.94 22.26 26.30
C ASP A 133 7.96 23.79 26.48
N VAL A 134 6.88 24.37 27.05
CA VAL A 134 6.80 25.80 27.39
C VAL A 134 7.85 26.20 28.44
N ALA A 135 8.03 25.38 29.48
CA ALA A 135 9.04 25.61 30.51
C ALA A 135 10.47 25.54 29.95
N THR A 136 10.76 24.56 29.10
CA THR A 136 12.05 24.45 28.37
C THR A 136 12.32 25.69 27.53
N GLN A 137 11.33 26.16 26.77
CA GLN A 137 11.48 27.34 25.91
C GLN A 137 11.77 28.59 26.75
N THR A 138 11.00 28.79 27.83
CA THR A 138 11.18 29.93 28.74
C THR A 138 12.56 29.90 29.42
N MET A 139 13.02 28.74 29.88
CA MET A 139 14.35 28.59 30.47
C MET A 139 15.47 28.87 29.47
N LYS A 140 15.35 28.42 28.21
CA LYS A 140 16.31 28.72 27.15
C LYS A 140 16.40 30.23 26.89
N SER A 141 15.27 30.93 26.83
CA SER A 141 15.24 32.39 26.68
C SER A 141 15.90 33.11 27.86
N ILE A 142 15.59 32.71 29.10
CA ILE A 142 16.23 33.28 30.31
C ILE A 142 17.75 33.06 30.28
N MET A 143 18.21 31.86 29.89
CA MET A 143 19.64 31.55 29.81
C MET A 143 20.37 32.38 28.76
N LEU A 144 19.76 32.55 27.57
CA LEU A 144 20.32 33.34 26.47
C LEU A 144 20.51 34.81 26.88
N GLU A 145 19.47 35.41 27.48
CA GLU A 145 19.52 36.80 27.95
C GLU A 145 20.55 36.98 29.09
N HIS A 146 20.64 36.00 29.98
CA HIS A 146 21.63 36.03 31.04
C HIS A 146 23.08 35.85 30.53
N GLU A 147 23.30 35.03 29.50
CA GLU A 147 24.59 34.91 28.83
C GLU A 147 25.02 36.24 28.19
N HIS A 148 24.07 36.93 27.55
CA HIS A 148 24.31 38.28 27.01
C HIS A 148 24.70 39.28 28.10
N PHE A 149 24.03 39.24 29.26
CA PHE A 149 24.38 40.07 30.41
C PHE A 149 25.81 39.79 30.91
N ILE A 150 26.19 38.53 31.07
CA ILE A 150 27.53 38.13 31.58
C ILE A 150 28.66 38.53 30.63
N THR A 151 28.42 38.49 29.32
CA THR A 151 29.43 38.78 28.30
C THR A 151 29.69 40.28 28.09
N THR A 152 28.83 41.15 28.64
CA THR A 152 29.02 42.60 28.60
C THR A 152 30.08 43.06 29.61
N ASP A 153 31.00 43.96 29.21
CA ASP A 153 32.17 44.39 29.99
C ASP A 153 31.88 45.17 31.29
N SER A 154 30.61 45.41 31.61
CA SER A 154 30.13 46.20 32.76
C SER A 154 29.87 45.39 34.05
N VAL A 155 30.02 44.06 34.01
CA VAL A 155 29.75 43.18 35.17
C VAL A 155 30.96 43.14 36.12
N THR A 156 30.78 43.69 37.33
CA THR A 156 31.83 43.82 38.36
C THR A 156 32.12 42.52 39.13
N GLU A 157 31.17 41.57 39.22
CA GLU A 157 31.29 40.32 40.00
C GLU A 157 31.02 39.07 39.13
N LYS A 158 31.88 38.84 38.11
CA LYS A 158 31.71 37.77 37.11
C LYS A 158 31.55 36.36 37.71
N ASP A 159 32.11 36.07 38.88
CA ASP A 159 32.01 34.73 39.50
C ASP A 159 30.63 34.43 40.10
N VAL A 160 29.92 35.44 40.60
CA VAL A 160 28.56 35.30 41.15
C VAL A 160 27.56 35.08 40.01
N SER A 161 27.64 35.89 38.95
CA SER A 161 26.80 35.73 37.75
C SER A 161 27.02 34.38 37.06
N ARG A 162 28.27 33.90 36.98
CA ARG A 162 28.56 32.53 36.49
C ARG A 162 27.90 31.45 37.36
N ASN A 163 27.82 31.63 38.68
CA ASN A 163 27.14 30.68 39.58
C ASN A 163 25.62 30.69 39.34
N ILE A 164 25.01 31.87 39.22
CA ILE A 164 23.59 32.04 38.85
C ILE A 164 23.32 31.36 37.51
N HIS A 165 24.19 31.56 36.51
CA HIS A 165 24.06 30.95 35.19
C HIS A 165 24.12 29.41 35.27
N ARG A 166 25.01 28.86 36.08
CA ARG A 166 25.10 27.41 36.32
C ARG A 166 23.84 26.86 36.99
N GLN A 167 23.22 27.59 37.93
CA GLN A 167 21.96 27.17 38.57
C GLN A 167 20.78 27.18 37.60
N LEU A 168 20.71 28.19 36.72
CA LEU A 168 19.72 28.28 35.65
C LEU A 168 19.91 27.15 34.62
N LEU A 169 21.15 26.94 34.16
CA LEU A 169 21.52 25.84 33.26
C LEU A 169 21.17 24.48 33.87
N PHE A 170 21.47 24.26 35.15
CA PHE A 170 21.11 23.03 35.86
C PHE A 170 19.59 22.81 35.85
N SER A 171 18.81 23.84 36.21
CA SER A 171 17.35 23.75 36.23
C SER A 171 16.76 23.53 34.82
N GLY A 172 17.29 24.22 33.81
CA GLY A 172 16.90 24.03 32.41
C GLY A 172 17.18 22.61 31.90
N ASN A 173 18.36 22.06 32.20
CA ASN A 173 18.72 20.68 31.85
C ASN A 173 17.85 19.64 32.59
N MET A 174 17.48 19.91 33.84
CA MET A 174 16.55 19.06 34.60
C MET A 174 15.16 19.06 33.97
N ILE A 175 14.62 20.22 33.59
CA ILE A 175 13.32 20.33 32.89
C ILE A 175 13.37 19.61 31.54
N GLU A 176 14.44 19.75 30.76
CA GLU A 176 14.61 19.01 29.50
C GLU A 176 14.64 17.48 29.73
N SER A 177 15.29 17.03 30.79
CA SER A 177 15.30 15.61 31.18
C SER A 177 13.91 15.11 31.57
N LEU A 178 13.12 15.94 32.26
CA LEU A 178 11.73 15.64 32.62
C LEU A 178 10.83 15.59 31.39
N ARG A 179 11.04 16.48 30.41
CA ARG A 179 10.37 16.48 29.11
C ARG A 179 10.58 15.17 28.36
N HIS A 180 11.83 14.71 28.24
CA HIS A 180 12.12 13.41 27.65
C HIS A 180 11.44 12.24 28.38
N ARG A 181 11.36 12.31 29.71
CA ARG A 181 10.65 11.31 30.51
C ARG A 181 9.14 11.36 30.29
N SER A 182 8.56 12.55 30.16
CA SER A 182 7.13 12.73 29.85
C SER A 182 6.78 12.10 28.51
N VAL A 183 7.56 12.41 27.47
CA VAL A 183 7.40 11.80 26.13
C VAL A 183 7.55 10.27 26.18
N SER A 184 8.49 9.76 26.98
CA SER A 184 8.63 8.30 27.17
C SER A 184 7.41 7.68 27.84
N ASN A 185 6.83 8.32 28.85
CA ASN A 185 5.61 7.84 29.52
C ASN A 185 4.40 7.86 28.57
N GLU A 186 4.28 8.88 27.73
CA GLU A 186 3.24 8.99 26.71
C GLU A 186 3.33 7.83 25.72
N LYS A 187 4.51 7.56 25.16
CA LYS A 187 4.74 6.42 24.25
C LYS A 187 4.40 5.08 24.90
N ARG A 188 4.78 4.90 26.17
CA ARG A 188 4.46 3.68 26.94
C ARG A 188 2.96 3.51 27.13
N LEU A 189 2.23 4.59 27.42
CA LEU A 189 0.78 4.55 27.56
C LEU A 189 0.07 4.25 26.24
N LEU A 190 0.52 4.82 25.12
CA LEU A 190 -0.02 4.51 23.80
C LEU A 190 0.16 3.02 23.45
N ASN A 191 1.30 2.44 23.80
CA ASN A 191 1.55 1.01 23.63
C ASN A 191 0.57 0.14 24.45
N GLU A 192 0.29 0.52 25.70
CA GLU A 192 -0.70 -0.18 26.54
C GLU A 192 -2.14 -0.04 26.00
N ILE A 193 -2.50 1.13 25.46
CA ILE A 193 -3.80 1.34 24.80
C ILE A 193 -3.93 0.40 23.60
N GLN A 194 -2.91 0.35 22.75
CA GLN A 194 -2.90 -0.52 21.57
C GLN A 194 -2.97 -2.00 21.97
N LEU A 195 -2.22 -2.41 22.99
CA LEU A 195 -2.26 -3.76 23.53
C LEU A 195 -3.68 -4.12 24.02
N ALA A 196 -4.35 -3.21 24.73
CA ALA A 196 -5.71 -3.42 25.20
C ALA A 196 -6.73 -3.61 24.05
N TYR A 197 -6.61 -2.85 22.96
CA TYR A 197 -7.43 -3.04 21.76
C TYR A 197 -7.18 -4.40 21.11
N ASN A 198 -5.91 -4.78 20.94
CA ASN A 198 -5.52 -6.05 20.32
C ASN A 198 -6.04 -7.26 21.12
N ILE A 199 -5.96 -7.22 22.45
CA ILE A 199 -6.44 -8.32 23.31
C ILE A 199 -7.97 -8.45 23.25
N VAL A 200 -8.73 -7.34 23.24
CA VAL A 200 -10.19 -7.38 23.10
C VAL A 200 -10.58 -7.92 21.74
N ALA A 201 -9.95 -7.44 20.66
CA ALA A 201 -10.19 -7.93 19.31
C ALA A 201 -9.90 -9.44 19.18
N GLN A 202 -8.81 -9.92 19.78
CA GLN A 202 -8.46 -11.35 19.80
C GLN A 202 -9.48 -12.18 20.58
N TYR A 203 -9.98 -11.67 21.71
CA TYR A 203 -11.01 -12.34 22.50
C TYR A 203 -12.35 -12.40 21.77
N ASP A 204 -12.79 -11.29 21.18
CA ASP A 204 -14.05 -11.22 20.42
C ASP A 204 -14.01 -12.09 19.15
N ALA A 205 -12.83 -12.19 18.50
CA ALA A 205 -12.61 -13.13 17.42
C ALA A 205 -12.74 -14.59 17.90
N GLY A 206 -12.17 -14.93 19.06
CA GLY A 206 -12.30 -16.25 19.66
C GLY A 206 -13.76 -16.63 19.98
N ILE A 207 -14.51 -15.72 20.61
CA ILE A 207 -15.94 -15.91 20.91
C ILE A 207 -16.76 -16.04 19.63
N SER A 208 -16.46 -15.24 18.60
CA SER A 208 -17.15 -15.32 17.31
C SER A 208 -16.93 -16.67 16.61
N VAL A 209 -15.72 -17.22 16.70
CA VAL A 209 -15.41 -18.57 16.20
C VAL A 209 -16.18 -19.63 16.98
N GLU A 210 -16.25 -19.53 18.31
CA GLU A 210 -16.99 -20.46 19.16
C GLU A 210 -18.50 -20.42 18.89
N ILE A 211 -19.07 -19.22 18.74
CA ILE A 211 -20.46 -19.01 18.32
C ILE A 211 -20.68 -19.58 16.92
N GLY A 212 -19.74 -19.39 15.99
CA GLY A 212 -19.80 -19.96 14.65
C GLY A 212 -19.82 -21.48 14.65
N HIS A 213 -19.02 -22.12 15.52
CA HIS A 213 -19.03 -23.57 15.72
C HIS A 213 -20.36 -24.07 16.32
N ALA A 214 -20.87 -23.38 17.36
CA ALA A 214 -22.15 -23.72 17.98
C ALA A 214 -23.32 -23.54 17.01
N ALA A 215 -23.38 -22.44 16.27
CA ALA A 215 -24.42 -22.16 15.27
C ALA A 215 -24.38 -23.16 14.09
N ARG A 216 -23.17 -23.60 13.68
CA ARG A 216 -23.00 -24.65 12.67
C ARG A 216 -23.52 -26.00 13.17
N SER A 217 -23.29 -26.32 14.44
CA SER A 217 -23.83 -27.53 15.09
C SER A 217 -25.36 -27.49 15.18
N ASP A 218 -25.93 -26.36 15.61
CA ASP A 218 -27.40 -26.17 15.70
C ASP A 218 -28.08 -26.23 14.32
N SER A 219 -27.41 -25.71 13.29
CA SER A 219 -27.88 -25.81 11.90
C SER A 219 -27.92 -27.25 11.38
N ALA A 220 -27.01 -28.12 11.84
CA ALA A 220 -27.02 -29.55 11.52
C ALA A 220 -28.16 -30.29 12.25
N ALA A 221 -28.42 -29.93 13.52
CA ALA A 221 -29.52 -30.49 14.30
C ALA A 221 -30.90 -30.10 13.74
N MET A 222 -31.12 -28.83 13.37
CA MET A 222 -32.39 -28.38 12.76
C MET A 222 -32.67 -29.03 11.40
N LYS A 223 -31.64 -29.26 10.57
CA LYS A 223 -31.79 -30.00 9.30
C LYS A 223 -32.19 -31.46 9.53
N THR A 224 -31.66 -32.08 10.58
CA THR A 224 -31.98 -33.47 10.93
C THR A 224 -33.43 -33.61 11.41
N ILE A 225 -33.91 -32.71 12.27
CA ILE A 225 -35.31 -32.72 12.74
C ILE A 225 -36.29 -32.49 11.58
N SER A 226 -35.96 -31.56 10.67
CA SER A 226 -36.78 -31.29 9.49
C SER A 226 -36.82 -32.48 8.53
N PHE A 227 -35.68 -33.16 8.31
CA PHE A 227 -35.59 -34.38 7.51
C PHE A 227 -36.43 -35.52 8.12
N VAL A 228 -36.32 -35.73 9.44
CA VAL A 228 -37.09 -36.74 10.18
C VAL A 228 -38.59 -36.42 10.04
N THR A 229 -39.00 -35.19 10.27
CA THR A 229 -40.42 -34.80 10.15
C THR A 229 -40.94 -35.01 8.73
N LEU A 230 -40.18 -34.66 7.70
CA LEU A 230 -40.58 -34.84 6.30
C LEU A 230 -40.66 -36.32 5.89
N ALA A 231 -39.86 -37.19 6.50
CA ALA A 231 -39.90 -38.63 6.28
C ALA A 231 -41.10 -39.31 6.97
N PHE A 232 -41.50 -38.84 8.15
CA PHE A 232 -42.55 -39.49 8.96
C PHE A 232 -43.93 -38.89 8.78
N LEU A 233 -44.06 -37.61 8.43
CA LEU A 233 -45.36 -36.94 8.35
C LEU A 233 -46.28 -37.53 7.26
N PRO A 234 -45.82 -37.79 6.00
CA PRO A 234 -46.71 -38.33 4.98
C PRO A 234 -47.19 -39.77 5.26
N PRO A 235 -46.33 -40.72 5.66
CA PRO A 235 -46.79 -42.05 6.06
C PRO A 235 -47.76 -42.02 7.25
N THR A 236 -47.51 -41.15 8.24
CA THR A 236 -48.39 -41.01 9.41
C THR A 236 -49.77 -40.46 9.01
N PHE A 237 -49.82 -39.45 8.14
CA PHE A 237 -51.07 -38.89 7.62
C PHE A 237 -51.86 -39.94 6.80
N ILE A 238 -51.19 -40.68 5.91
CA ILE A 238 -51.84 -41.74 5.13
C ILE A 238 -52.34 -42.88 6.03
N SER A 239 -51.56 -43.25 7.05
CA SER A 239 -51.97 -44.23 8.06
C SER A 239 -53.27 -43.81 8.77
N THR A 240 -53.43 -42.53 9.12
CA THR A 240 -54.67 -42.04 9.74
C THR A 240 -55.90 -42.14 8.83
N ILE A 241 -55.76 -41.91 7.51
CA ILE A 241 -56.88 -42.03 6.55
C ILE A 241 -57.34 -43.48 6.40
N PHE A 242 -56.41 -44.44 6.45
CA PHE A 242 -56.70 -45.87 6.29
C PHE A 242 -56.98 -46.60 7.62
N SER A 243 -56.87 -45.89 8.74
CA SER A 243 -56.92 -46.47 10.08
C SER A 243 -58.26 -47.15 10.34
N MET A 244 -58.18 -48.45 10.62
CA MET A 244 -59.26 -49.42 10.93
C MET A 244 -59.78 -50.33 9.81
N SER A 245 -59.39 -50.16 8.53
CA SER A 245 -59.96 -50.99 7.44
C SER A 245 -59.10 -52.19 7.01
N PHE A 246 -57.82 -52.24 7.44
CA PHE A 246 -56.86 -53.23 6.92
C PHE A 246 -56.47 -54.32 7.91
N PHE A 247 -56.87 -54.22 9.17
CA PHE A 247 -56.61 -55.24 10.20
C PHE A 247 -57.95 -55.70 10.73
N ASP A 248 -58.31 -56.95 10.41
CA ASP A 248 -59.53 -57.57 10.91
C ASP A 248 -59.17 -58.54 12.03
N TYR A 249 -59.89 -58.44 13.15
CA TYR A 249 -59.67 -59.23 14.34
C TYR A 249 -60.79 -60.28 14.44
N SER A 250 -60.47 -61.51 14.04
CA SER A 250 -61.34 -62.67 14.26
C SER A 250 -60.81 -63.49 15.44
N VAL A 251 -61.69 -63.79 16.39
CA VAL A 251 -61.34 -64.44 17.66
C VAL A 251 -60.74 -65.84 17.47
N ASP A 252 -60.99 -66.48 16.31
CA ASP A 252 -60.57 -67.86 16.04
C ASP A 252 -59.34 -68.00 15.11
N SER A 253 -58.78 -66.91 14.57
CA SER A 253 -57.68 -66.99 13.58
C SER A 253 -56.52 -65.99 13.75
N GLY A 254 -56.50 -65.18 14.81
CA GLY A 254 -55.41 -64.23 15.08
C GLY A 254 -55.40 -63.03 14.11
N TRP A 255 -54.36 -62.20 14.20
CA TRP A 255 -54.25 -60.94 13.44
C TRP A 255 -54.17 -61.21 11.93
N THR A 256 -55.25 -60.97 11.20
CA THR A 256 -55.25 -61.06 9.74
C THR A 256 -55.07 -59.68 9.11
N VAL A 257 -53.97 -59.51 8.38
CA VAL A 257 -53.71 -58.30 7.58
C VAL A 257 -54.42 -58.45 6.25
N SER A 258 -55.21 -57.44 5.87
CA SER A 258 -55.89 -57.39 4.58
C SER A 258 -54.89 -57.52 3.44
N GLY A 259 -55.18 -58.36 2.44
CA GLY A 259 -54.36 -58.52 1.24
C GLY A 259 -54.16 -57.23 0.42
N LYS A 260 -54.89 -56.15 0.76
CA LYS A 260 -54.73 -54.82 0.18
C LYS A 260 -53.78 -53.89 0.96
N PHE A 261 -53.09 -54.39 1.99
CA PHE A 261 -52.13 -53.59 2.77
C PHE A 261 -51.00 -52.96 1.93
N TRP A 262 -50.66 -53.56 0.78
CA TRP A 262 -49.69 -53.00 -0.16
C TRP A 262 -50.10 -51.60 -0.69
N VAL A 263 -51.40 -51.28 -0.69
CA VAL A 263 -51.93 -49.99 -1.15
C VAL A 263 -51.42 -48.83 -0.27
N TYR A 264 -51.23 -49.06 1.04
CA TYR A 264 -50.64 -48.06 1.94
C TYR A 264 -49.25 -47.63 1.45
N TRP A 265 -48.38 -48.60 1.14
CA TRP A 265 -47.02 -48.34 0.67
C TRP A 265 -46.98 -47.71 -0.72
N ALA A 266 -47.94 -48.06 -1.59
CA ALA A 266 -48.06 -47.48 -2.93
C ALA A 266 -48.32 -45.97 -2.92
N PHE A 267 -48.96 -45.42 -1.88
CA PHE A 267 -49.20 -43.98 -1.74
C PHE A 267 -48.20 -43.28 -0.80
N ALA A 268 -47.83 -43.91 0.32
CA ALA A 268 -46.94 -43.28 1.30
C ALA A 268 -45.53 -42.98 0.74
N VAL A 269 -44.96 -43.90 -0.04
CA VAL A 269 -43.60 -43.74 -0.59
C VAL A 269 -43.53 -42.60 -1.62
N PRO A 270 -44.40 -42.54 -2.65
CA PRO A 270 -44.32 -41.45 -3.63
C PRO A 270 -44.59 -40.06 -3.03
N ILE A 271 -45.55 -39.93 -2.11
CA ILE A 271 -45.85 -38.64 -1.49
C ILE A 271 -44.64 -38.15 -0.67
N THR A 272 -43.97 -39.05 0.06
CA THR A 272 -42.74 -38.71 0.79
C THR A 272 -41.66 -38.17 -0.15
N ILE A 273 -41.44 -38.84 -1.29
CA ILE A 273 -40.47 -38.38 -2.31
C ILE A 273 -40.85 -37.00 -2.86
N VAL A 274 -42.12 -36.77 -3.18
CA VAL A 274 -42.60 -35.47 -3.68
C VAL A 274 -42.42 -34.37 -2.64
N SER A 275 -42.75 -34.63 -1.37
CA SER A 275 -42.52 -33.67 -0.28
C SER A 275 -41.03 -33.28 -0.16
N PHE A 276 -40.11 -34.24 -0.32
CA PHE A 276 -38.67 -33.97 -0.39
C PHE A 276 -38.26 -33.11 -1.58
N LEU A 277 -38.82 -33.37 -2.76
CA LEU A 277 -38.53 -32.61 -3.97
C LEU A 277 -39.05 -31.16 -3.88
N VAL A 278 -40.27 -30.98 -3.35
CA VAL A 278 -40.86 -29.65 -3.11
C VAL A 278 -40.05 -28.88 -2.09
N TRP A 279 -39.67 -29.50 -0.97
CA TRP A 279 -38.82 -28.85 0.05
C TRP A 279 -37.47 -28.40 -0.54
N LYS A 280 -36.82 -29.28 -1.31
CA LYS A 280 -35.56 -28.99 -2.02
C LYS A 280 -35.71 -27.84 -3.02
N TYR A 281 -36.86 -27.73 -3.68
CA TYR A 281 -37.13 -26.66 -4.64
C TYR A 281 -37.52 -25.35 -3.95
N TRP A 282 -38.29 -25.39 -2.87
CA TRP A 282 -38.75 -24.22 -2.12
C TRP A 282 -37.60 -23.39 -1.53
N HIS A 283 -36.57 -24.06 -1.00
CA HIS A 283 -35.37 -23.38 -0.48
C HIS A 283 -34.55 -22.68 -1.57
N LYS A 284 -34.81 -22.99 -2.85
CA LYS A 284 -34.18 -22.34 -3.98
C LYS A 284 -34.93 -21.08 -4.45
N VAL A 285 -36.18 -20.87 -3.99
CA VAL A 285 -37.08 -19.85 -4.57
C VAL A 285 -37.37 -18.66 -3.63
N PHE A 286 -37.32 -18.80 -2.29
CA PHE A 286 -37.69 -17.69 -1.38
C PHE A 286 -36.88 -17.61 -0.06
N PRO A 287 -35.92 -16.68 0.11
CA PRO A 287 -35.36 -16.25 1.41
C PRO A 287 -36.05 -14.97 1.97
N SER A 288 -36.32 -14.89 3.29
CA SER A 288 -37.11 -13.84 3.98
C SER A 288 -36.30 -12.84 4.84
N LEU A 289 -36.73 -11.56 4.86
CA LEU A 289 -36.06 -10.33 5.34
C LEU A 289 -36.54 -9.83 6.72
N ARG A 290 -35.62 -9.53 7.68
CA ARG A 290 -35.79 -8.53 8.78
C ARG A 290 -34.45 -8.23 9.50
N ASN A 291 -33.50 -7.69 8.76
CA ASN A 291 -32.09 -7.52 9.12
C ASN A 291 -31.54 -6.20 8.51
N GLU A 292 -32.35 -5.15 8.51
CA GLU A 292 -32.29 -4.12 7.45
C GLU A 292 -31.28 -2.96 7.63
N GLN A 293 -30.42 -2.92 8.65
CA GLN A 293 -29.37 -1.89 8.73
C GLN A 293 -27.99 -2.46 9.07
N SER A 294 -27.84 -3.16 10.20
CA SER A 294 -26.60 -3.91 10.49
C SER A 294 -26.38 -5.07 9.53
N GLN A 295 -27.46 -5.52 8.88
CA GLN A 295 -27.37 -6.52 7.85
C GLN A 295 -27.69 -5.98 6.46
N VAL A 296 -28.07 -4.70 6.28
CA VAL A 296 -27.71 -4.03 5.01
C VAL A 296 -26.20 -3.84 4.92
N ALA A 297 -25.49 -3.47 5.99
CA ALA A 297 -24.03 -3.40 5.95
C ALA A 297 -23.38 -4.79 5.82
N ARG A 298 -23.83 -5.80 6.59
CA ARG A 298 -23.33 -7.18 6.46
C ARG A 298 -23.78 -7.86 5.18
N ASP A 299 -25.01 -7.70 4.71
CA ASP A 299 -25.46 -8.24 3.41
C ASP A 299 -24.83 -7.46 2.27
N SER A 300 -24.59 -6.15 2.35
CA SER A 300 -23.82 -5.42 1.31
C SER A 300 -22.39 -5.89 1.30
N GLN A 301 -21.76 -6.10 2.45
CA GLN A 301 -20.40 -6.62 2.55
C GLN A 301 -20.34 -8.09 2.13
N GLU A 302 -21.32 -8.92 2.48
CA GLU A 302 -21.39 -10.36 2.16
C GLU A 302 -21.91 -10.60 0.73
N GLU A 303 -22.73 -9.71 0.17
CA GLU A 303 -23.15 -9.64 -1.24
C GLU A 303 -22.03 -9.06 -2.08
N LEU A 304 -21.27 -8.05 -1.64
CA LEU A 304 -20.03 -7.66 -2.29
C LEU A 304 -18.98 -8.76 -2.15
N LEU A 305 -18.92 -9.54 -1.06
CA LEU A 305 -18.00 -10.67 -0.91
C LEU A 305 -18.44 -11.91 -1.70
N ASN A 306 -19.74 -12.13 -1.86
CA ASN A 306 -20.32 -13.27 -2.60
C ASN A 306 -20.46 -12.94 -4.08
N THR A 307 -20.73 -11.69 -4.44
CA THR A 307 -20.56 -11.12 -5.78
C THR A 307 -19.07 -11.03 -6.07
N ALA A 308 -18.20 -10.67 -5.13
CA ALA A 308 -16.75 -10.84 -5.28
C ALA A 308 -16.36 -12.29 -5.42
N LYS A 309 -16.97 -13.26 -4.73
CA LYS A 309 -16.66 -14.68 -4.94
C LYS A 309 -17.21 -15.19 -6.28
N ALA A 310 -18.41 -14.78 -6.67
CA ALA A 310 -19.04 -15.13 -7.95
C ALA A 310 -18.34 -14.44 -9.13
N LEU A 311 -17.87 -13.21 -8.93
CA LEU A 311 -17.04 -12.42 -9.85
C LEU A 311 -15.59 -12.87 -9.79
N LYS A 312 -15.01 -13.30 -8.67
CA LYS A 312 -13.69 -13.94 -8.57
C LYS A 312 -13.68 -15.30 -9.26
N THR A 313 -14.83 -15.97 -9.31
CA THR A 313 -15.07 -17.13 -10.17
C THR A 313 -15.21 -16.74 -11.66
N ARG A 314 -15.50 -15.47 -11.98
CA ARG A 314 -15.50 -14.91 -13.35
C ARG A 314 -14.25 -14.11 -13.75
N ALA A 315 -13.45 -13.62 -12.79
CA ALA A 315 -12.42 -12.57 -12.94
C ALA A 315 -11.01 -13.10 -12.67
N ILE A 316 -10.86 -14.15 -11.87
CA ILE A 316 -9.83 -15.14 -12.23
C ILE A 316 -10.37 -15.70 -13.53
N SER A 317 -9.79 -15.36 -14.67
CA SER A 317 -10.26 -16.02 -15.89
C SER A 317 -10.16 -17.51 -15.60
N ALA A 318 -11.25 -18.25 -15.78
CA ALA A 318 -11.28 -19.68 -15.50
C ALA A 318 -10.22 -20.46 -16.32
N SER A 319 -9.55 -19.76 -17.24
CA SER A 319 -8.40 -20.14 -18.06
C SER A 319 -7.00 -19.85 -17.50
N GLY A 320 -6.80 -19.02 -16.46
CA GLY A 320 -5.47 -18.58 -15.99
C GLY A 320 -4.82 -17.44 -16.80
N LEU A 321 -5.58 -16.81 -17.70
CA LEU A 321 -5.22 -15.63 -18.50
C LEU A 321 -5.58 -14.33 -17.76
N SER A 322 -4.74 -13.30 -17.90
CA SER A 322 -5.04 -11.92 -17.48
C SER A 322 -6.22 -11.32 -18.24
N GLN A 323 -6.72 -10.17 -17.81
CA GLN A 323 -7.48 -9.24 -18.66
C GLN A 323 -6.60 -8.71 -19.80
N PHE A 324 -7.18 -7.96 -20.74
CA PHE A 324 -6.39 -7.27 -21.75
C PHE A 324 -5.42 -6.30 -21.07
N VAL A 325 -4.14 -6.41 -21.43
CA VAL A 325 -3.10 -5.49 -20.97
C VAL A 325 -3.16 -4.25 -21.86
N PRO A 326 -3.52 -3.07 -21.32
CA PRO A 326 -3.68 -1.87 -22.13
C PRO A 326 -2.32 -1.37 -22.67
N PRO A 327 -2.29 -0.70 -23.84
CA PRO A 327 -1.09 -0.06 -24.40
C PRO A 327 -0.31 0.82 -23.41
N GLU A 328 -1.03 1.50 -22.53
CA GLU A 328 -0.52 2.43 -21.52
C GLU A 328 -0.14 1.78 -20.18
N TYR A 329 -0.17 0.43 -20.09
CA TYR A 329 0.02 -0.33 -18.85
C TYR A 329 1.32 -0.03 -18.11
N ALA A 330 2.45 -0.02 -18.82
CA ALA A 330 3.76 0.28 -18.25
C ALA A 330 4.03 1.78 -18.35
N GLY A 331 3.84 2.48 -17.24
CA GLY A 331 3.87 3.94 -17.15
C GLY A 331 4.83 4.49 -16.10
N PHE A 332 4.70 5.79 -15.83
CA PHE A 332 5.61 6.55 -14.98
C PHE A 332 4.85 7.42 -13.97
N GLY A 333 5.39 7.57 -12.77
CA GLY A 333 4.94 8.53 -11.77
C GLY A 333 6.01 9.57 -11.56
N ILE A 334 5.73 10.85 -11.76
CA ILE A 334 6.68 11.95 -11.54
C ILE A 334 6.27 12.70 -10.28
N GLU A 335 7.22 12.86 -9.36
CA GLU A 335 7.08 13.73 -8.19
C GLU A 335 6.83 15.18 -8.64
N SER A 336 5.79 15.82 -8.10
CA SER A 336 5.29 17.10 -8.59
C SER A 336 6.36 18.19 -8.57
N SER A 337 7.23 18.22 -7.56
CA SER A 337 8.38 19.14 -7.48
C SER A 337 9.45 18.93 -8.54
N ASN A 338 9.52 17.74 -9.14
CA ASN A 338 10.59 17.36 -10.08
C ASN A 338 10.14 17.39 -11.54
N LEU A 339 8.91 17.85 -11.84
CA LEU A 339 8.36 17.90 -13.18
C LEU A 339 9.33 18.53 -14.19
N PHE A 340 9.86 19.72 -13.90
CA PHE A 340 10.72 20.45 -14.83
C PHE A 340 12.05 19.75 -15.12
N SER A 341 12.54 18.88 -14.23
CA SER A 341 13.71 18.05 -14.51
C SER A 341 13.41 17.10 -15.67
N PHE A 342 12.21 16.51 -15.71
CA PHE A 342 11.80 15.57 -16.74
C PHE A 342 11.25 16.22 -18.00
N THR A 343 10.47 17.30 -17.91
CA THR A 343 9.85 17.97 -19.07
C THR A 343 10.63 19.17 -19.60
N GLY A 344 11.61 19.64 -18.85
CA GLY A 344 12.35 20.88 -19.08
C GLY A 344 11.62 22.12 -18.56
N ALA A 345 12.37 23.18 -18.27
CA ALA A 345 11.85 24.50 -17.84
C ALA A 345 11.48 25.35 -19.07
N SER A 346 12.17 26.48 -19.32
CA SER A 346 11.94 27.29 -20.53
C SER A 346 12.23 26.54 -21.83
N GLU A 347 13.20 25.63 -21.79
CA GLU A 347 13.55 24.72 -22.89
C GLU A 347 13.00 23.32 -22.60
N ALA A 348 12.42 22.68 -23.61
CA ALA A 348 11.89 21.33 -23.49
C ALA A 348 13.00 20.29 -23.31
N ASN A 349 12.81 19.34 -22.40
CA ASN A 349 13.69 18.19 -22.26
C ASN A 349 13.39 17.16 -23.37
N LYS A 350 13.98 17.37 -24.55
CA LYS A 350 13.79 16.51 -25.73
C LYS A 350 14.20 15.06 -25.49
N PHE A 351 15.19 14.82 -24.61
CA PHE A 351 15.65 13.48 -24.25
C PHE A 351 14.52 12.67 -23.60
N THR A 352 13.88 13.20 -22.55
CA THR A 352 12.73 12.53 -21.92
C THR A 352 11.57 12.34 -22.89
N ILE A 353 11.24 13.37 -23.69
CA ILE A 353 10.12 13.30 -24.64
C ILE A 353 10.37 12.19 -25.68
N GLN A 354 11.60 12.07 -26.19
CA GLN A 354 11.96 11.02 -27.14
C GLN A 354 11.88 9.62 -26.51
N LEU A 355 12.33 9.44 -25.27
CA LEU A 355 12.22 8.16 -24.56
C LEU A 355 10.75 7.74 -24.39
N VAL A 356 9.87 8.65 -23.99
CA VAL A 356 8.43 8.36 -23.90
C VAL A 356 7.84 8.04 -25.28
N GLN A 357 8.25 8.77 -26.32
CA GLN A 357 7.78 8.55 -27.70
C GLN A 357 8.18 7.16 -28.22
N ASN A 358 9.43 6.71 -27.98
CA ASN A 358 9.87 5.39 -28.41
C ASN A 358 8.97 4.27 -27.87
N LEU A 359 8.60 4.35 -26.59
CA LEU A 359 7.71 3.37 -25.96
C LEU A 359 6.30 3.43 -26.54
N ALA A 360 5.80 4.63 -26.83
CA ALA A 360 4.52 4.83 -27.51
C ALA A 360 4.51 4.21 -28.90
N ASP A 361 5.61 4.32 -29.65
CA ASP A 361 5.76 3.71 -30.98
C ASP A 361 5.73 2.18 -30.91
N TYR A 362 6.16 1.59 -29.78
CA TYR A 362 6.16 0.15 -29.57
C TYR A 362 4.82 -0.41 -29.13
N SER A 363 4.10 0.26 -28.23
CA SER A 363 2.81 -0.22 -27.68
C SER A 363 1.60 0.33 -28.44
N GLY A 364 1.79 1.38 -29.24
CA GLY A 364 0.74 2.11 -29.96
C GLY A 364 0.15 3.30 -29.21
N ARG A 365 0.53 3.52 -27.94
CA ARG A 365 0.09 4.65 -27.10
C ARG A 365 1.11 4.93 -26.00
N PRO A 366 1.37 6.19 -25.61
CA PRO A 366 2.26 6.48 -24.49
C PRO A 366 1.81 5.79 -23.20
N GLY A 367 2.77 5.35 -22.39
CA GLY A 367 2.53 4.85 -21.04
C GLY A 367 1.78 5.89 -20.20
N SER A 368 0.89 5.43 -19.32
CA SER A 368 0.15 6.36 -18.46
C SER A 368 1.11 7.07 -17.51
N LEU A 369 0.97 8.39 -17.40
CA LEU A 369 1.85 9.24 -16.61
C LEU A 369 1.06 9.89 -15.47
N ARG A 370 1.54 9.67 -14.25
CA ARG A 370 0.98 10.22 -13.02
C ARG A 370 1.85 11.39 -12.55
N ILE A 371 1.26 12.56 -12.31
CA ILE A 371 1.93 13.71 -11.69
C ILE A 371 1.41 13.80 -10.27
N GLY A 372 2.26 13.52 -9.29
CA GLY A 372 1.81 13.45 -7.90
C GLY A 372 2.96 13.34 -6.89
N GLY A 373 2.84 12.41 -5.95
CA GLY A 373 3.82 12.17 -4.89
C GLY A 373 3.61 13.10 -3.70
N ASN A 374 4.47 13.00 -2.69
CA ASN A 374 4.34 13.73 -1.44
C ASN A 374 4.18 15.25 -1.66
N THR A 375 4.93 15.81 -2.62
CA THR A 375 4.94 17.25 -2.87
C THR A 375 3.66 17.79 -3.48
N GLN A 376 2.79 16.94 -4.06
CA GLN A 376 1.49 17.41 -4.57
C GLN A 376 0.63 18.03 -3.45
N ASP A 377 0.75 17.49 -2.23
CA ASP A 377 0.04 17.94 -1.03
C ASP A 377 0.67 19.19 -0.40
N ASN A 378 1.67 19.77 -1.06
CA ASN A 378 2.30 21.03 -0.68
C ASN A 378 2.06 22.15 -1.70
N PHE A 379 1.31 21.90 -2.77
CA PHE A 379 1.18 22.83 -3.90
C PHE A 379 -0.10 23.66 -3.83
N LEU A 380 0.02 24.95 -4.12
CA LEU A 380 -1.08 25.85 -4.49
C LEU A 380 -0.91 26.33 -5.93
N TYR A 381 -2.02 26.67 -6.57
CA TYR A 381 -2.03 27.23 -7.93
C TYR A 381 -2.30 28.74 -7.91
N GLN A 382 -1.50 29.50 -8.65
CA GLN A 382 -1.69 30.93 -8.86
C GLN A 382 -1.64 31.25 -10.37
N ASP A 383 -2.69 31.88 -10.89
CA ASP A 383 -2.83 32.15 -12.33
C ASP A 383 -1.87 33.23 -12.85
N ASP A 384 -1.42 34.11 -11.96
CA ASP A 384 -0.46 35.19 -12.22
C ASP A 384 1.02 34.75 -12.10
N MET A 385 1.28 33.50 -11.70
CA MET A 385 2.62 32.92 -11.66
C MET A 385 3.03 32.41 -13.05
N ASP A 386 3.61 33.27 -13.90
CA ASP A 386 3.96 32.93 -15.29
C ASP A 386 5.41 32.43 -15.49
N ASP A 387 5.97 31.67 -14.54
CA ASP A 387 7.35 31.19 -14.59
C ASP A 387 7.46 29.66 -14.69
N PHE A 388 8.45 29.16 -15.43
CA PHE A 388 8.82 27.72 -15.45
C PHE A 388 9.59 27.31 -14.19
N THR A 389 8.96 27.45 -13.03
CA THR A 389 9.55 27.06 -11.74
C THR A 389 8.49 26.62 -10.74
N VAL A 390 8.93 25.90 -9.71
CA VAL A 390 8.12 25.67 -8.50
C VAL A 390 8.63 26.67 -7.47
N LYS A 391 7.80 27.64 -7.11
CA LYS A 391 8.20 28.75 -6.23
C LYS A 391 7.89 28.39 -4.77
N GLU A 392 8.80 28.66 -3.85
CA GLU A 392 8.48 28.58 -2.42
C GLU A 392 7.49 29.70 -2.03
N ASN A 393 6.46 29.34 -1.28
CA ASN A 393 5.55 30.28 -0.67
C ASN A 393 6.31 31.07 0.42
N PRO A 394 6.37 32.42 0.34
CA PRO A 394 7.12 33.22 1.30
C PRO A 394 6.48 33.27 2.69
N SER A 395 5.22 32.84 2.83
CA SER A 395 4.49 32.87 4.11
C SER A 395 3.51 31.69 4.19
N PRO A 396 4.02 30.44 4.30
CA PRO A 396 3.18 29.27 4.39
C PRO A 396 2.44 29.23 5.73
N VAL A 397 1.15 28.89 5.69
CA VAL A 397 0.27 28.76 6.86
C VAL A 397 -0.36 27.38 6.97
N GLY A 398 -0.20 26.55 5.93
CA GLY A 398 -0.68 25.18 5.89
C GLY A 398 0.02 24.30 6.92
N GLN A 399 -0.73 23.37 7.50
CA GLN A 399 -0.21 22.37 8.42
C GLN A 399 0.64 21.30 7.72
N GLY A 400 1.34 20.47 8.51
CA GLY A 400 2.27 19.42 8.07
C GLY A 400 3.72 19.68 8.46
N ASP A 401 4.55 18.63 8.52
CA ASP A 401 6.01 18.78 8.71
C ASP A 401 6.63 19.63 7.60
N TYR A 402 6.14 19.41 6.38
CA TYR A 402 6.24 20.37 5.29
C TYR A 402 4.87 21.00 5.12
N ALA A 403 4.81 22.33 5.22
CA ALA A 403 3.55 23.05 5.12
C ALA A 403 2.79 22.69 3.83
N SER A 404 1.50 22.40 3.96
CA SER A 404 0.64 22.01 2.83
C SER A 404 0.45 23.08 1.76
N ASP A 405 0.94 24.30 1.98
CA ASP A 405 1.01 25.40 1.02
C ASP A 405 2.44 25.88 0.76
N ARG A 406 3.44 25.03 0.98
CA ARG A 406 4.86 25.37 0.84
C ARG A 406 5.23 25.83 -0.57
N TYR A 407 4.57 25.34 -1.61
CA TYR A 407 4.94 25.60 -2.99
C TYR A 407 3.80 26.21 -3.79
N ILE A 408 4.17 27.06 -4.75
CA ILE A 408 3.27 27.74 -5.68
C ILE A 408 3.69 27.36 -7.11
N ILE A 409 2.72 26.96 -7.91
CA ILE A 409 2.84 26.73 -9.35
C ILE A 409 1.86 27.61 -10.11
N GLY A 410 2.12 27.82 -11.40
CA GLY A 410 1.23 28.57 -12.29
C GLY A 410 1.12 27.97 -13.69
N PRO A 411 0.60 28.72 -14.67
CA PRO A 411 0.33 28.24 -16.04
C PRO A 411 1.46 27.44 -16.71
N ARG A 412 2.72 27.84 -16.52
CA ARG A 412 3.89 27.20 -17.16
C ARG A 412 4.15 25.78 -16.68
N TYR A 413 3.66 25.42 -15.50
CA TYR A 413 3.71 24.04 -15.00
C TYR A 413 2.91 23.10 -15.92
N PHE A 414 1.68 23.48 -16.28
CA PHE A 414 0.83 22.70 -17.19
C PHE A 414 1.32 22.73 -18.64
N GLU A 415 1.93 23.86 -19.07
CA GLU A 415 2.59 23.93 -20.37
C GLU A 415 3.73 22.92 -20.47
N ALA A 416 4.51 22.74 -19.41
CA ALA A 416 5.60 21.77 -19.38
C ALA A 416 5.09 20.32 -19.47
N ILE A 417 3.98 19.98 -18.78
CA ILE A 417 3.31 18.67 -18.93
C ILE A 417 2.85 18.48 -20.39
N SER A 418 2.27 19.51 -21.01
CA SER A 418 1.71 19.47 -22.38
C SER A 418 2.72 19.20 -23.50
N ARG A 419 4.03 19.14 -23.18
CA ARG A 419 5.13 18.78 -24.10
C ARG A 419 5.26 17.28 -24.32
N LEU A 420 4.64 16.47 -23.46
CA LEU A 420 4.61 15.02 -23.62
C LEU A 420 3.92 14.64 -24.95
N PRO A 421 4.19 13.43 -25.50
CA PRO A 421 3.52 12.96 -26.69
C PRO A 421 2.00 13.07 -26.63
N SER A 422 1.36 13.39 -27.76
CA SER A 422 -0.10 13.50 -27.84
C SER A 422 -0.79 12.21 -27.39
N ASN A 423 -2.00 12.33 -26.82
CA ASN A 423 -2.79 11.23 -26.25
C ASN A 423 -2.14 10.50 -25.06
N THR A 424 -1.08 11.05 -24.45
CA THR A 424 -0.54 10.53 -23.18
C THR A 424 -1.62 10.59 -22.11
N PRO A 425 -1.96 9.46 -21.47
CA PRO A 425 -2.92 9.44 -20.36
C PRO A 425 -2.30 10.08 -19.10
N ILE A 426 -2.88 11.17 -18.61
CA ILE A 426 -2.44 11.90 -17.43
C ILE A 426 -3.38 11.65 -16.25
N THR A 427 -2.82 11.20 -15.14
CA THR A 427 -3.46 11.29 -13.82
C THR A 427 -2.79 12.42 -13.05
N PHE A 428 -3.56 13.39 -12.58
CA PHE A 428 -3.03 14.61 -11.96
C PHE A 428 -3.40 14.70 -10.48
N GLY A 429 -2.40 14.88 -9.63
CA GLY A 429 -2.52 15.06 -8.20
C GLY A 429 -3.11 16.41 -7.79
N LEU A 430 -4.00 16.40 -6.82
CA LEU A 430 -4.61 17.58 -6.22
C LEU A 430 -4.36 17.57 -4.71
N ASN A 431 -3.99 18.73 -4.20
CA ASN A 431 -3.65 18.94 -2.80
C ASN A 431 -4.87 18.76 -1.88
N MET A 432 -4.92 17.64 -1.16
CA MET A 432 -5.91 17.36 -0.13
C MET A 432 -5.43 17.77 1.25
N ALA A 433 -4.12 17.71 1.47
CA ALA A 433 -3.53 18.06 2.75
C ALA A 433 -3.97 19.47 3.15
N TYR A 434 -3.90 20.47 2.29
CA TYR A 434 -4.28 21.86 2.60
C TYR A 434 -5.69 21.97 3.23
N TYR A 435 -5.75 22.56 4.42
CA TYR A 435 -6.95 22.58 5.26
C TYR A 435 -7.22 23.96 5.90
N GLN A 436 -7.04 25.04 5.13
CA GLN A 436 -7.41 26.40 5.52
C GLN A 436 -8.81 26.77 5.01
N ALA A 437 -9.37 27.90 5.42
CA ALA A 437 -10.75 28.28 5.12
C ALA A 437 -11.14 28.26 3.63
N ASP A 438 -10.18 28.40 2.73
CA ASP A 438 -10.33 28.44 1.27
C ASP A 438 -9.91 27.12 0.57
N TYR A 439 -9.76 26.00 1.29
CA TYR A 439 -9.27 24.74 0.70
C TYR A 439 -10.07 24.25 -0.52
N LEU A 440 -11.40 24.46 -0.53
CA LEU A 440 -12.25 24.11 -1.67
C LEU A 440 -11.98 25.01 -2.89
N ASP A 441 -11.64 26.28 -2.68
CA ASP A 441 -11.33 27.21 -3.76
C ASP A 441 -9.96 26.89 -4.34
N GLN A 442 -8.96 26.63 -3.48
CA GLN A 442 -7.60 26.25 -3.92
C GLN A 442 -7.60 24.97 -4.77
N ILE A 443 -8.27 23.90 -4.30
CA ILE A 443 -8.29 22.62 -5.03
C ILE A 443 -9.06 22.73 -6.35
N THR A 444 -10.15 23.51 -6.38
CA THR A 444 -10.95 23.70 -7.60
C THR A 444 -10.27 24.64 -8.59
N ASN A 445 -9.48 25.61 -8.13
CA ASN A 445 -8.62 26.45 -8.98
C ASN A 445 -7.57 25.61 -9.70
N MET A 446 -6.87 24.73 -8.96
CA MET A 446 -5.86 23.84 -9.54
C MET A 446 -6.47 22.83 -10.52
N ALA A 447 -7.59 22.19 -10.15
CA ALA A 447 -8.32 21.28 -11.04
C ALA A 447 -8.79 22.00 -12.32
N SER A 448 -9.28 23.25 -12.19
CA SER A 448 -9.68 24.06 -13.33
C SER A 448 -8.51 24.41 -14.25
N ALA A 449 -7.34 24.68 -13.69
CA ALA A 449 -6.13 24.92 -14.47
C ALA A 449 -5.72 23.66 -15.26
N ALA A 450 -5.77 22.48 -14.64
CA ALA A 450 -5.48 21.20 -15.30
C ALA A 450 -6.43 20.96 -16.48
N VAL A 451 -7.75 21.07 -16.28
CA VAL A 451 -8.75 20.87 -17.35
C VAL A 451 -8.57 21.87 -18.50
N ARG A 452 -8.30 23.15 -18.21
CA ARG A 452 -8.16 24.18 -19.26
C ARG A 452 -6.85 24.08 -20.02
N LYS A 453 -5.77 23.60 -19.40
CA LYS A 453 -4.41 23.69 -19.96
C LYS A 453 -3.90 22.38 -20.55
N LEU A 454 -4.32 21.21 -20.05
CA LEU A 454 -3.87 19.89 -20.53
C LEU A 454 -4.69 19.37 -21.73
N THR A 455 -5.00 20.25 -22.69
CA THR A 455 -5.89 19.94 -23.82
C THR A 455 -5.23 19.14 -24.95
N SER A 456 -3.90 19.08 -25.01
CA SER A 456 -3.14 18.27 -25.97
C SER A 456 -2.93 16.82 -25.52
N LEU A 457 -3.32 16.50 -24.28
CA LEU A 457 -3.13 15.21 -23.63
C LEU A 457 -4.48 14.61 -23.24
N ASP A 458 -4.48 13.35 -22.81
CA ASP A 458 -5.68 12.69 -22.30
C ASP A 458 -5.68 12.78 -20.77
N LEU A 459 -6.28 13.83 -20.20
CA LEU A 459 -6.47 13.92 -18.75
C LEU A 459 -7.51 12.88 -18.31
N VAL A 460 -7.05 11.78 -17.73
CA VAL A 460 -7.90 10.63 -17.41
C VAL A 460 -8.44 10.65 -15.99
N ALA A 461 -7.73 11.20 -15.00
CA ALA A 461 -8.27 11.43 -13.65
C ALA A 461 -7.55 12.52 -12.86
N PHE A 462 -8.21 12.87 -11.76
CA PHE A 462 -7.57 13.43 -10.58
C PHE A 462 -7.32 12.41 -9.46
N GLU A 463 -6.22 12.59 -8.75
CA GLU A 463 -5.96 12.01 -7.42
C GLU A 463 -6.18 13.11 -6.37
N ILE A 464 -6.96 12.85 -5.32
CA ILE A 464 -7.17 13.83 -4.23
C ILE A 464 -6.35 13.34 -3.03
N GLY A 465 -5.21 13.98 -2.81
CA GLY A 465 -4.24 13.60 -1.77
C GLY A 465 -3.29 12.48 -2.19
N ASN A 466 -2.15 12.43 -1.52
CA ASN A 466 -1.09 11.43 -1.67
C ASN A 466 -0.86 10.75 -0.32
N GLU A 467 -0.92 9.42 -0.28
CA GLU A 467 -0.66 8.62 0.92
C GLU A 467 -1.42 9.15 2.16
N PRO A 468 -2.75 9.32 2.06
CA PRO A 468 -3.55 9.85 3.15
C PRO A 468 -3.48 8.99 4.41
N ASP A 469 -3.12 7.72 4.29
CA ASP A 469 -2.81 6.83 5.41
C ASP A 469 -1.62 7.30 6.27
N LEU A 470 -0.73 8.15 5.72
CA LEU A 470 0.43 8.73 6.41
C LEU A 470 0.20 10.17 6.90
N TYR A 471 -1.02 10.71 6.82
CA TYR A 471 -1.29 12.10 7.21
C TYR A 471 -1.15 12.36 8.71
N LEU A 472 -1.20 11.32 9.54
CA LEU A 472 -0.89 11.42 10.97
C LEU A 472 0.60 11.63 11.19
N GLU A 473 1.41 10.80 10.54
CA GLU A 473 2.86 10.76 10.62
C GLU A 473 3.48 12.05 10.09
N ASN A 474 2.91 12.59 9.00
CA ASN A 474 3.36 13.83 8.36
C ASN A 474 2.72 15.09 8.96
N HIS A 475 1.95 14.96 10.04
CA HIS A 475 1.27 16.04 10.78
C HIS A 475 0.30 16.88 9.94
N PHE A 476 -0.24 16.32 8.86
CA PHE A 476 -1.31 16.97 8.07
C PHE A 476 -2.68 16.88 8.74
N ARG A 477 -2.89 15.84 9.56
CA ARG A 477 -4.11 15.62 10.36
C ARG A 477 -3.72 15.18 11.78
N ASN A 478 -4.66 15.29 12.70
CA ASN A 478 -4.46 14.92 14.12
C ASN A 478 -4.87 13.46 14.38
N SER A 479 -4.60 12.96 15.59
CA SER A 479 -4.81 11.57 16.03
C SER A 479 -6.20 10.97 15.85
N SER A 480 -7.22 11.75 15.48
CA SER A 480 -8.54 11.22 15.11
C SER A 480 -8.61 10.68 13.67
N TRP A 481 -7.60 10.96 12.83
CA TRP A 481 -7.61 10.61 11.41
C TRP A 481 -7.77 9.10 11.15
N THR A 482 -8.70 8.77 10.26
CA THR A 482 -9.05 7.39 9.88
C THR A 482 -9.46 7.35 8.41
N GLY A 483 -9.54 6.14 7.83
CA GLY A 483 -10.09 5.90 6.49
C GLY A 483 -11.49 6.49 6.30
N GLN A 484 -12.36 6.41 7.31
CA GLN A 484 -13.69 7.02 7.27
C GLN A 484 -13.60 8.55 7.11
N MET A 485 -12.78 9.22 7.92
CA MET A 485 -12.59 10.68 7.81
C MET A 485 -11.96 11.08 6.48
N TYR A 486 -11.03 10.26 5.98
CA TYR A 486 -10.50 10.42 4.63
C TYR A 486 -11.62 10.36 3.58
N VAL A 487 -12.50 9.36 3.63
CA VAL A 487 -13.62 9.23 2.69
C VAL A 487 -14.53 10.45 2.76
N GLU A 488 -14.90 10.91 3.95
CA GLU A 488 -15.72 12.10 4.16
C GLU A 488 -15.09 13.36 3.53
N GLU A 489 -13.83 13.64 3.84
CA GLU A 489 -13.10 14.78 3.31
C GLU A 489 -12.85 14.71 1.80
N ARG A 490 -12.55 13.52 1.28
CA ARG A 490 -12.31 13.26 -0.13
C ARG A 490 -13.58 13.44 -0.94
N VAL A 491 -14.71 12.87 -0.49
CA VAL A 491 -16.01 13.00 -1.16
C VAL A 491 -16.46 14.46 -1.22
N SER A 492 -16.24 15.23 -0.15
CA SER A 492 -16.51 16.68 -0.14
C SER A 492 -15.72 17.42 -1.24
N ARG A 493 -14.43 17.13 -1.38
CA ARG A 493 -13.55 17.72 -2.42
C ARG A 493 -13.93 17.25 -3.82
N ALA A 494 -14.17 15.96 -4.01
CA ALA A 494 -14.60 15.39 -5.29
C ALA A 494 -15.92 16.02 -5.76
N HIS A 495 -16.87 16.22 -4.84
CA HIS A 495 -18.12 16.92 -5.12
C HIS A 495 -17.88 18.37 -5.58
N ALA A 496 -17.07 19.13 -4.87
CA ALA A 496 -16.77 20.51 -5.25
C ALA A 496 -16.07 20.60 -6.62
N ILE A 497 -15.10 19.71 -6.89
CA ILE A 497 -14.41 19.63 -8.19
C ILE A 497 -15.39 19.23 -9.30
N TYR A 498 -16.26 18.26 -9.06
CA TYR A 498 -17.25 17.85 -10.05
C TYR A 498 -18.20 19.00 -10.41
N GLU A 499 -18.83 19.62 -9.40
CA GLU A 499 -19.84 20.66 -9.60
C GLU A 499 -19.26 21.93 -10.23
N ARG A 500 -18.07 22.35 -9.80
CA ARG A 500 -17.45 23.62 -10.21
C ARG A 500 -16.55 23.49 -11.44
N VAL A 501 -16.04 22.29 -11.75
CA VAL A 501 -15.01 22.09 -12.80
C VAL A 501 -15.43 21.05 -13.83
N LEU A 502 -15.64 19.80 -13.43
CA LEU A 502 -15.84 18.70 -14.37
C LEU A 502 -17.17 18.79 -15.11
N ARG A 503 -18.28 19.01 -14.39
CA ARG A 503 -19.61 19.12 -14.99
C ARG A 503 -19.72 20.29 -15.98
N PRO A 504 -19.25 21.52 -15.66
CA PRO A 504 -19.20 22.60 -16.64
C PRO A 504 -18.32 22.30 -17.86
N ALA A 505 -17.27 21.50 -17.69
CA ALA A 505 -16.40 21.05 -18.78
C ALA A 505 -16.95 19.86 -19.58
N GLY A 506 -18.10 19.30 -19.20
CA GLY A 506 -18.71 18.13 -19.85
C GLY A 506 -17.98 16.81 -19.55
N LEU A 507 -17.17 16.76 -18.49
CA LEU A 507 -16.47 15.56 -18.05
C LEU A 507 -17.35 14.69 -17.14
N ALA A 508 -17.08 13.39 -17.14
CA ALA A 508 -17.85 12.41 -16.38
C ALA A 508 -17.71 12.58 -14.86
N VAL A 509 -18.66 12.02 -14.10
CA VAL A 509 -18.66 12.10 -12.63
C VAL A 509 -17.59 11.19 -12.01
N ASP A 510 -17.36 10.03 -12.62
CA ASP A 510 -16.34 9.05 -12.28
C ASP A 510 -14.98 9.46 -12.86
N PHE A 511 -14.38 10.49 -12.28
CA PHE A 511 -13.13 11.08 -12.77
C PHE A 511 -11.97 11.01 -11.77
N PHE A 512 -12.15 10.28 -10.67
CA PHE A 512 -11.17 10.26 -9.58
C PHE A 512 -10.60 8.87 -9.34
N GLU A 513 -9.32 8.81 -8.98
CA GLU A 513 -8.67 7.61 -8.44
C GLU A 513 -8.49 7.75 -6.92
N GLY A 514 -8.32 6.64 -6.21
CA GLY A 514 -8.11 6.62 -4.76
C GLY A 514 -8.01 5.20 -4.18
N PRO A 515 -7.54 5.05 -2.93
CA PRO A 515 -7.18 6.11 -2.00
C PRO A 515 -5.77 6.71 -2.17
N CYS A 516 -4.94 6.17 -3.06
CA CYS A 516 -3.53 6.57 -3.21
C CYS A 516 -2.68 6.28 -1.97
N SER A 517 -2.94 5.16 -1.28
CA SER A 517 -2.33 4.82 0.01
C SER A 517 -0.92 4.24 -0.11
N ALA A 518 -0.06 4.50 0.89
CA ALA A 518 1.30 3.97 0.99
C ALA A 518 1.32 2.48 1.39
N SER A 519 0.60 2.14 2.46
CA SER A 519 0.44 0.76 2.95
C SER A 519 -0.86 0.61 3.75
N THR A 520 -1.72 -0.31 3.31
CA THR A 520 -3.05 -0.50 3.90
C THR A 520 -3.13 -1.65 4.90
N ILE A 521 -2.04 -2.39 5.14
CA ILE A 521 -2.09 -3.64 5.91
C ILE A 521 -2.47 -3.35 7.36
N GLY A 522 -3.67 -3.79 7.77
CA GLY A 522 -4.14 -3.65 9.14
C GLY A 522 -4.53 -2.22 9.54
N THR A 523 -4.77 -1.34 8.57
CA THR A 523 -5.24 0.04 8.80
C THR A 523 -6.71 0.21 8.39
N THR A 524 -7.28 1.38 8.67
CA THR A 524 -8.64 1.73 8.22
C THR A 524 -8.72 2.06 6.72
N PHE A 525 -7.61 1.97 5.98
CA PHE A 525 -7.52 2.28 4.55
C PHE A 525 -7.60 1.04 3.63
N GLU A 526 -7.86 -0.15 4.18
CA GLU A 526 -8.13 -1.31 3.34
C GLU A 526 -9.40 -1.10 2.48
N ILE A 527 -9.37 -1.59 1.24
CA ILE A 527 -10.48 -1.39 0.27
C ILE A 527 -11.85 -1.78 0.85
N PRO A 528 -12.02 -2.94 1.52
CA PRO A 528 -13.31 -3.28 2.14
C PRO A 528 -13.83 -2.22 3.10
N GLN A 529 -12.95 -1.61 3.90
CA GLN A 529 -13.34 -0.60 4.88
C GLN A 529 -13.74 0.69 4.18
N LEU A 530 -12.94 1.15 3.20
CA LEU A 530 -13.25 2.35 2.43
C LEU A 530 -14.57 2.23 1.64
N VAL A 531 -14.89 1.03 1.15
CA VAL A 531 -16.20 0.76 0.51
C VAL A 531 -17.33 0.91 1.52
N VAL A 532 -17.20 0.34 2.73
CA VAL A 532 -18.18 0.50 3.82
C VAL A 532 -18.33 1.96 4.25
N ASP A 533 -17.22 2.69 4.26
CA ASP A 533 -17.19 4.12 4.60
C ASP A 533 -17.79 5.02 3.49
N GLY A 534 -18.10 4.43 2.32
CA GLY A 534 -18.89 5.07 1.28
C GLY A 534 -18.08 5.70 0.14
N ILE A 535 -16.81 5.32 -0.05
CA ILE A 535 -15.97 5.88 -1.14
C ILE A 535 -16.52 5.59 -2.55
N GLN A 536 -17.36 4.56 -2.68
CA GLN A 536 -18.07 4.15 -3.91
C GLN A 536 -19.58 4.42 -3.84
N THR A 537 -20.04 5.29 -2.95
CA THR A 537 -21.47 5.65 -2.91
C THR A 537 -21.87 6.37 -4.20
N ASP A 538 -22.94 5.90 -4.83
CA ASP A 538 -23.49 6.53 -6.03
C ASP A 538 -23.95 7.97 -5.75
N VAL A 539 -23.53 8.87 -6.62
CA VAL A 539 -23.90 10.28 -6.53
C VAL A 539 -25.20 10.49 -7.29
N HIS A 540 -26.25 10.93 -6.59
CA HIS A 540 -27.55 11.21 -7.19
C HIS A 540 -27.57 12.62 -7.78
N ILE A 541 -27.28 12.73 -9.08
CA ILE A 541 -27.33 14.00 -9.82
C ILE A 541 -28.41 13.91 -10.89
N GLN A 542 -29.25 14.94 -10.97
CA GLN A 542 -30.33 15.01 -11.96
C GLN A 542 -29.74 14.99 -13.38
N GLY A 543 -29.94 13.89 -14.11
CA GLY A 543 -29.48 13.72 -15.51
C GLY A 543 -28.15 12.98 -15.70
N ALA A 544 -27.50 12.53 -14.62
CA ALA A 544 -26.38 11.57 -14.69
C ALA A 544 -26.85 10.17 -14.30
N ASN A 545 -26.18 9.13 -14.80
CA ASN A 545 -26.34 7.78 -14.23
C ASN A 545 -25.86 7.80 -12.78
N ASN A 546 -26.52 7.06 -11.90
CA ASN A 546 -26.05 6.82 -10.53
C ASN A 546 -24.67 6.13 -10.61
N LEU A 547 -23.60 6.90 -10.49
CA LEU A 547 -22.22 6.44 -10.52
C LEU A 547 -21.46 7.08 -9.35
N PRO A 548 -20.45 6.40 -8.78
CA PRO A 548 -19.56 6.99 -7.79
C PRO A 548 -18.59 7.99 -8.45
N TYR A 549 -17.97 8.86 -7.66
CA TYR A 549 -16.85 9.69 -8.14
C TYR A 549 -15.61 8.85 -8.51
N LEU A 550 -15.47 7.67 -7.92
CA LEU A 550 -14.31 6.80 -8.09
C LEU A 550 -14.39 6.01 -9.40
N ARG A 551 -13.34 6.06 -10.22
CA ARG A 551 -13.22 5.26 -11.45
C ARG A 551 -12.18 4.15 -11.42
N ALA A 552 -11.23 4.21 -10.48
CA ALA A 552 -10.21 3.19 -10.30
C ALA A 552 -9.69 3.20 -8.87
N TRP A 553 -9.31 2.02 -8.38
CA TRP A 553 -8.55 1.88 -7.15
C TRP A 553 -7.08 2.16 -7.39
N ASN A 554 -6.46 2.93 -6.50
CA ASN A 554 -5.06 3.30 -6.57
C ASN A 554 -4.35 2.91 -5.27
N GLN A 555 -3.23 2.18 -5.41
CA GLN A 555 -2.32 1.78 -4.33
C GLN A 555 -0.88 2.13 -4.71
N HIS A 556 -0.06 2.47 -3.71
CA HIS A 556 1.39 2.58 -3.84
C HIS A 556 2.07 1.36 -3.24
N ASP A 557 3.25 1.00 -3.73
CA ASP A 557 4.07 -0.04 -3.11
C ASP A 557 5.54 0.14 -3.48
N TYR A 558 6.44 -0.43 -2.69
CA TYR A 558 7.85 -0.55 -3.03
C TYR A 558 8.29 -1.94 -2.64
N LEU A 559 8.98 -2.67 -3.53
CA LEU A 559 9.44 -4.03 -3.18
C LEU A 559 10.28 -4.01 -1.91
N TYR A 560 11.15 -3.01 -1.79
CA TYR A 560 11.93 -2.75 -0.60
C TYR A 560 11.81 -1.27 -0.24
N PHE A 561 11.75 -0.95 1.04
CA PHE A 561 11.78 0.44 1.50
C PHE A 561 12.88 0.65 2.55
N ILE A 562 13.81 1.56 2.25
CA ILE A 562 14.96 1.85 3.11
C ILE A 562 14.50 2.37 4.47
N ASN A 563 15.08 1.84 5.55
CA ASN A 563 14.72 2.11 6.95
C ASN A 563 13.37 1.55 7.41
N ILE A 564 12.63 0.83 6.56
CA ILE A 564 11.38 0.13 6.94
C ILE A 564 11.52 -1.39 6.78
N SER A 565 12.12 -1.84 5.68
CA SER A 565 12.34 -3.27 5.43
C SER A 565 13.49 -3.82 6.30
N ASP A 566 13.29 -5.00 6.89
CA ASP A 566 14.22 -5.61 7.85
C ASP A 566 15.38 -6.42 7.22
N ASN A 567 15.25 -6.81 5.95
CA ASN A 567 16.25 -7.61 5.25
C ASN A 567 17.43 -6.73 4.77
N PRO A 568 18.67 -7.23 4.69
CA PRO A 568 19.74 -6.49 4.01
C PRO A 568 19.39 -6.23 2.54
N LEU A 569 19.47 -4.98 2.11
CA LEU A 569 19.28 -4.64 0.70
C LEU A 569 20.47 -5.09 -0.13
N THR A 570 20.27 -6.11 -0.97
CA THR A 570 21.24 -6.59 -1.94
C THR A 570 20.61 -6.77 -3.31
N LEU A 571 21.43 -6.75 -4.37
CA LEU A 571 20.96 -7.05 -5.71
C LEU A 571 20.38 -8.47 -5.80
N GLU A 572 21.03 -9.45 -5.17
CA GLU A 572 20.58 -10.83 -5.10
C GLU A 572 19.15 -10.95 -4.53
N TRP A 573 18.85 -10.17 -3.50
CA TRP A 573 17.53 -10.16 -2.88
C TRP A 573 16.46 -9.60 -3.82
N VAL A 574 16.74 -8.50 -4.54
CA VAL A 574 15.80 -7.96 -5.55
C VAL A 574 15.61 -8.93 -6.72
N MET A 575 16.66 -9.67 -7.08
CA MET A 575 16.64 -10.66 -8.15
C MET A 575 16.03 -12.00 -7.74
N ASN A 576 15.75 -12.22 -6.46
CA ASN A 576 14.91 -13.32 -6.00
C ASN A 576 13.43 -12.94 -6.18
N LEU A 577 12.79 -13.55 -7.18
CA LEU A 577 11.43 -13.20 -7.59
C LEU A 577 10.37 -13.72 -6.61
N ASP A 578 10.70 -14.67 -5.73
CA ASP A 578 9.81 -15.09 -4.63
C ASP A 578 9.52 -13.94 -3.66
N ASN A 579 10.43 -12.96 -3.54
CA ASN A 579 10.23 -11.79 -2.68
C ASN A 579 9.08 -10.91 -3.20
N THR A 580 9.00 -10.73 -4.53
CA THR A 580 7.90 -9.99 -5.17
C THR A 580 6.57 -10.71 -4.93
N GLU A 581 6.53 -12.01 -5.20
CA GLU A 581 5.32 -12.81 -4.99
C GLU A 581 4.90 -12.87 -3.52
N THR A 582 5.88 -12.91 -2.62
CA THR A 582 5.65 -12.92 -1.17
C THR A 582 4.97 -11.66 -0.69
N GLN A 583 5.45 -10.50 -1.11
CA GLN A 583 4.81 -9.21 -0.83
C GLN A 583 3.41 -9.14 -1.45
N PHE A 584 3.30 -9.50 -2.73
CA PHE A 584 2.05 -9.42 -3.48
C PHE A 584 1.00 -10.47 -3.07
N ARG A 585 1.32 -11.45 -2.20
CA ARG A 585 0.30 -12.33 -1.59
C ARG A 585 -0.78 -11.53 -0.88
N TYR A 586 -0.43 -10.44 -0.21
CA TYR A 586 -1.43 -9.55 0.39
C TYR A 586 -2.16 -8.73 -0.69
N TRP A 587 -1.41 -8.08 -1.60
CA TRP A 587 -1.98 -7.24 -2.65
C TRP A 587 -2.94 -7.99 -3.57
N SER A 588 -2.67 -9.25 -3.89
CA SER A 588 -3.58 -10.10 -4.68
C SER A 588 -4.99 -10.20 -4.07
N LYS A 589 -5.11 -10.08 -2.73
CA LYS A 589 -6.42 -10.04 -2.04
C LYS A 589 -7.12 -8.71 -2.30
N GLN A 590 -6.42 -7.59 -2.10
CA GLN A 590 -6.94 -6.24 -2.32
C GLN A 590 -7.32 -6.02 -3.79
N VAL A 591 -6.49 -6.48 -4.74
CA VAL A 591 -6.80 -6.48 -6.18
C VAL A 591 -8.07 -7.27 -6.46
N GLY A 592 -8.22 -8.48 -5.88
CA GLY A 592 -9.43 -9.28 -6.04
C GLY A 592 -10.69 -8.61 -5.49
N ILE A 593 -10.58 -7.84 -4.41
CA ILE A 593 -11.68 -7.05 -3.83
C ILE A 593 -12.01 -5.86 -4.75
N ALA A 594 -10.99 -5.11 -5.18
CA ALA A 594 -11.14 -3.99 -6.09
C ALA A 594 -11.90 -4.38 -7.36
N LEU A 595 -11.45 -5.45 -8.03
CA LEU A 595 -12.10 -5.95 -9.25
C LEU A 595 -13.54 -6.42 -9.01
N ALA A 596 -13.85 -6.89 -7.81
CA ALA A 596 -15.21 -7.26 -7.45
C ALA A 596 -16.14 -6.05 -7.27
N THR A 597 -15.60 -4.87 -7.01
CA THR A 597 -16.36 -3.62 -7.05
C THR A 597 -16.65 -3.13 -8.48
N GLY A 598 -16.14 -3.83 -9.51
CA GLY A 598 -16.30 -3.45 -10.90
C GLY A 598 -15.31 -2.39 -11.40
N LEU A 599 -14.40 -1.92 -10.53
CA LEU A 599 -13.38 -0.93 -10.89
C LEU A 599 -12.01 -1.59 -11.11
N PRO A 600 -11.18 -1.05 -12.02
CA PRO A 600 -9.79 -1.47 -12.19
C PRO A 600 -8.94 -1.12 -10.97
N TYR A 601 -7.77 -1.76 -10.88
CA TYR A 601 -6.77 -1.53 -9.84
C TYR A 601 -5.46 -1.07 -10.47
N HIS A 602 -4.93 0.06 -10.01
CA HIS A 602 -3.71 0.68 -10.50
C HIS A 602 -2.65 0.73 -9.40
N LEU A 603 -1.39 0.53 -9.79
CA LEU A 603 -0.23 0.87 -8.98
C LEU A 603 0.33 2.20 -9.50
N ARG A 604 0.00 3.33 -8.87
CA ARG A 604 0.38 4.67 -9.38
C ARG A 604 1.74 5.17 -8.87
N GLU A 605 2.28 4.52 -7.86
CA GLU A 605 3.60 4.80 -7.30
C GLU A 605 4.25 3.46 -6.93
N MET A 606 5.22 3.03 -7.75
CA MET A 606 5.91 1.76 -7.57
C MET A 606 7.41 1.89 -7.83
N ALA A 607 8.28 1.19 -7.09
CA ALA A 607 9.66 0.98 -7.52
C ALA A 607 10.30 -0.26 -6.89
N SER A 608 11.50 -0.63 -7.35
CA SER A 608 12.28 -1.71 -6.75
C SER A 608 12.71 -1.39 -5.32
N VAL A 609 13.15 -0.16 -5.08
CA VAL A 609 13.61 0.30 -3.77
C VAL A 609 13.16 1.74 -3.56
N GLY A 610 12.41 1.99 -2.48
CA GLY A 610 12.03 3.32 -2.02
C GLY A 610 12.99 3.86 -0.93
N PRO A 611 13.08 5.19 -0.72
CA PRO A 611 12.33 6.22 -1.45
C PRO A 611 12.97 6.62 -2.79
N VAL A 612 14.30 6.54 -2.95
CA VAL A 612 15.04 7.05 -4.12
C VAL A 612 15.89 5.97 -4.82
N GLY A 613 15.62 4.69 -4.58
CA GLY A 613 16.44 3.60 -5.10
C GLY A 613 17.69 3.28 -4.26
N GLY A 614 18.22 2.08 -4.46
CA GLY A 614 19.48 1.62 -3.85
C GLY A 614 20.65 1.67 -4.84
N PRO A 615 21.79 2.32 -4.52
CA PRO A 615 22.97 2.30 -5.38
C PRO A 615 23.56 0.91 -5.57
N GLY A 616 23.87 0.52 -6.81
CA GLY A 616 24.34 -0.82 -7.14
C GLY A 616 23.24 -1.88 -7.07
N VAL A 617 21.97 -1.45 -6.92
CA VAL A 617 20.80 -2.32 -6.91
C VAL A 617 19.78 -1.81 -7.92
N SER A 618 19.13 -0.68 -7.64
CA SER A 618 18.05 -0.13 -8.48
C SER A 618 18.53 0.39 -9.83
N ASP A 619 19.78 0.82 -9.92
CA ASP A 619 20.41 1.36 -11.14
C ASP A 619 21.13 0.29 -11.98
N THR A 620 20.87 -0.99 -11.73
CA THR A 620 21.56 -2.12 -12.39
C THR A 620 20.64 -2.91 -13.33
N PHE A 621 21.25 -3.73 -14.18
CA PHE A 621 20.55 -4.62 -15.08
C PHE A 621 19.70 -5.67 -14.35
N GLY A 622 20.12 -6.14 -13.17
CA GLY A 622 19.33 -7.05 -12.35
C GLY A 622 17.99 -6.45 -11.94
N ALA A 623 17.94 -5.15 -11.63
CA ALA A 623 16.68 -4.45 -11.39
C ALA A 623 15.82 -4.29 -12.66
N ALA A 624 16.40 -4.27 -13.85
CA ALA A 624 15.65 -4.32 -15.11
C ALA A 624 14.92 -5.66 -15.29
N LEU A 625 15.56 -6.79 -14.95
CA LEU A 625 14.92 -8.12 -14.97
C LEU A 625 13.75 -8.19 -13.97
N TRP A 626 13.94 -7.65 -12.77
CA TRP A 626 12.87 -7.51 -11.80
C TRP A 626 11.71 -6.64 -12.33
N THR A 627 12.03 -5.51 -12.97
CA THR A 627 11.01 -4.58 -13.53
C THR A 627 10.17 -5.27 -14.60
N LEU A 628 10.79 -6.03 -15.51
CA LEU A 628 10.07 -6.81 -16.51
C LEU A 628 9.18 -7.88 -15.86
N ASN A 629 9.68 -8.56 -14.82
CA ASN A 629 8.90 -9.53 -14.07
C ASN A 629 7.70 -8.88 -13.37
N LEU A 630 7.88 -7.71 -12.72
CA LEU A 630 6.81 -6.96 -12.09
C LEU A 630 5.68 -6.67 -13.08
N PHE A 631 5.99 -6.20 -14.28
CA PHE A 631 4.98 -5.92 -15.30
C PHE A 631 4.19 -7.16 -15.70
N LEU A 632 4.87 -8.28 -15.97
CA LEU A 632 4.22 -9.53 -16.37
C LEU A 632 3.40 -10.13 -15.22
N TYR A 633 3.98 -10.20 -14.03
CA TYR A 633 3.33 -10.74 -12.85
C TYR A 633 2.11 -9.90 -12.45
N GLY A 634 2.24 -8.57 -12.39
CA GLY A 634 1.13 -7.66 -12.12
C GLY A 634 -0.03 -7.83 -13.11
N ALA A 635 0.28 -8.04 -14.40
CA ALA A 635 -0.74 -8.31 -15.41
C ALA A 635 -1.48 -9.63 -15.10
N THR A 636 -0.79 -10.68 -14.64
CA THR A 636 -1.45 -11.94 -14.23
C THR A 636 -2.38 -11.78 -13.03
N LEU A 637 -2.15 -10.77 -12.19
CA LEU A 637 -3.04 -10.39 -11.09
C LEU A 637 -4.21 -9.50 -11.54
N ASN A 638 -4.28 -9.13 -12.82
CA ASN A 638 -5.22 -8.15 -13.39
C ASN A 638 -5.06 -6.73 -12.82
N ILE A 639 -3.84 -6.35 -12.44
CA ILE A 639 -3.51 -4.94 -12.26
C ILE A 639 -3.62 -4.29 -13.64
N SER A 640 -4.31 -3.15 -13.75
CA SER A 640 -4.64 -2.53 -15.04
C SER A 640 -3.63 -1.47 -15.48
N SER A 641 -2.80 -0.96 -14.57
CA SER A 641 -1.75 0.00 -14.85
C SER A 641 -0.68 0.00 -13.76
N VAL A 642 0.59 0.18 -14.13
CA VAL A 642 1.74 0.25 -13.22
C VAL A 642 2.61 1.44 -13.59
N GLN A 643 2.78 2.38 -12.66
CA GLN A 643 3.61 3.57 -12.80
C GLN A 643 4.85 3.44 -11.91
N ILE A 644 6.03 3.43 -12.52
CA ILE A 644 7.28 3.48 -11.75
C ILE A 644 7.53 4.90 -11.27
N HIS A 645 7.74 5.10 -9.96
CA HIS A 645 7.94 6.42 -9.35
C HIS A 645 9.32 7.00 -9.67
N MET A 646 9.33 8.30 -9.96
CA MET A 646 10.47 9.02 -10.51
C MET A 646 10.61 10.37 -9.83
N THR A 647 11.68 10.49 -9.07
CA THR A 647 12.31 11.77 -8.73
C THR A 647 13.57 11.92 -9.58
N ASP A 648 14.06 13.14 -9.76
CA ASP A 648 15.28 13.41 -10.53
C ASP A 648 16.58 12.95 -9.84
N ASN A 649 16.49 12.49 -8.59
CA ASN A 649 17.55 11.80 -7.85
C ASN A 649 17.28 10.31 -7.64
N SER A 650 16.18 9.76 -8.17
CA SER A 650 15.85 8.34 -8.00
C SER A 650 16.73 7.46 -8.89
N LEU A 651 17.44 6.54 -8.28
CA LEU A 651 18.20 5.48 -8.96
C LEU A 651 17.29 4.40 -9.55
N ALA A 652 16.03 4.31 -9.09
CA ALA A 652 15.02 3.41 -9.65
C ALA A 652 14.30 3.99 -10.87
N ALA A 653 14.50 5.29 -11.16
CA ALA A 653 13.97 5.89 -12.38
C ALA A 653 14.57 5.20 -13.63
N PRO A 654 13.81 5.03 -14.71
CA PRO A 654 14.28 4.37 -15.93
C PRO A 654 15.31 5.19 -16.73
N TRP A 655 15.45 6.49 -16.45
CA TRP A 655 16.53 7.31 -16.98
C TRP A 655 16.83 8.43 -15.99
N GLN A 656 18.04 8.99 -16.10
CA GLN A 656 18.37 10.23 -15.46
C GLN A 656 18.10 11.39 -16.42
N PRO A 657 17.20 12.34 -16.10
CA PRO A 657 16.70 13.30 -17.09
C PRO A 657 17.66 14.47 -17.36
N MET A 658 18.62 14.73 -16.46
CA MET A 658 19.56 15.84 -16.52
C MET A 658 20.87 15.49 -15.81
N ASP A 659 21.90 16.30 -16.04
CA ASP A 659 23.16 16.16 -15.34
C ASP A 659 22.95 16.53 -13.87
N ARG A 660 23.33 15.63 -12.96
CA ARG A 660 23.10 15.77 -11.53
C ARG A 660 24.15 15.02 -10.74
N ASP A 661 24.64 15.62 -9.65
CA ASP A 661 25.56 14.98 -8.70
C ASP A 661 26.80 14.36 -9.35
N GLY A 662 27.32 15.01 -10.41
CA GLY A 662 28.48 14.53 -11.18
C GLY A 662 28.20 13.38 -12.15
N VAL A 663 26.94 12.93 -12.24
CA VAL A 663 26.47 11.93 -13.20
C VAL A 663 25.77 12.65 -14.34
N ALA A 664 26.19 12.40 -15.58
CA ALA A 664 25.53 12.95 -16.76
C ALA A 664 24.13 12.33 -16.94
N ARG A 665 23.24 13.02 -17.67
CA ARG A 665 22.01 12.39 -18.16
C ARG A 665 22.34 11.09 -18.92
N HIS A 666 21.51 10.06 -18.77
CA HIS A 666 21.69 8.77 -19.44
C HIS A 666 20.44 7.90 -19.28
N VAL A 667 20.32 6.89 -20.16
CA VAL A 667 19.30 5.85 -20.09
C VAL A 667 19.75 4.76 -19.12
N ARG A 668 18.90 4.37 -18.16
CA ARG A 668 19.23 3.33 -17.17
C ARG A 668 18.75 1.95 -17.65
N PRO A 669 19.34 0.86 -17.13
CA PRO A 669 18.96 -0.50 -17.53
C PRO A 669 17.47 -0.81 -17.46
N SER A 670 16.75 -0.27 -16.46
CA SER A 670 15.31 -0.53 -16.29
C SER A 670 14.45 0.01 -17.44
N TYR A 671 14.86 1.05 -18.18
CA TYR A 671 14.14 1.50 -19.38
C TYR A 671 14.04 0.42 -20.46
N TYR A 672 15.02 -0.48 -20.54
CA TYR A 672 15.00 -1.59 -21.49
C TYR A 672 13.93 -2.64 -21.16
N ALA A 673 13.55 -2.76 -19.88
CA ALA A 673 12.40 -3.58 -19.46
C ALA A 673 11.08 -2.96 -19.94
N PHE A 674 10.96 -1.62 -19.91
CA PHE A 674 9.82 -0.92 -20.50
C PHE A 674 9.74 -1.15 -22.01
N ALA A 675 10.87 -1.05 -22.73
CA ALA A 675 10.90 -1.32 -24.17
C ALA A 675 10.46 -2.76 -24.50
N ALA A 676 10.92 -3.74 -23.70
CA ALA A 676 10.51 -5.14 -23.85
C ALA A 676 9.01 -5.33 -23.61
N MET A 677 8.47 -4.74 -22.54
CA MET A 677 7.04 -4.82 -22.22
C MET A 677 6.19 -4.10 -23.27
N ALA A 678 6.59 -2.91 -23.72
CA ALA A 678 5.88 -2.13 -24.72
C ALA A 678 5.78 -2.88 -26.07
N GLN A 679 6.88 -3.51 -26.53
CA GLN A 679 6.84 -4.33 -27.74
C GLN A 679 5.98 -5.60 -27.57
N LEU A 680 5.99 -6.23 -26.39
CA LEU A 680 5.11 -7.36 -26.11
C LEU A 680 3.63 -6.92 -26.15
N ILE A 681 3.28 -5.81 -25.51
CA ILE A 681 1.91 -5.26 -25.52
C ILE A 681 1.50 -4.88 -26.95
N GLY A 682 2.35 -4.16 -27.69
CA GLY A 682 2.05 -3.76 -29.06
C GLY A 682 1.87 -4.92 -30.01
N SER A 683 2.56 -6.05 -29.77
CA SER A 683 2.46 -7.24 -30.62
C SER A 683 1.06 -7.85 -30.69
N GLY A 684 0.26 -7.74 -29.62
CA GLY A 684 -1.14 -8.16 -29.61
C GLY A 684 -2.11 -7.09 -30.09
N ASN A 685 -1.63 -5.91 -30.48
CA ASN A 685 -2.41 -4.85 -31.13
C ASN A 685 -3.72 -4.50 -30.40
N GLY A 686 -3.64 -4.22 -29.10
CA GLY A 686 -4.79 -3.92 -28.24
C GLY A 686 -5.52 -5.14 -27.66
N THR A 687 -5.06 -6.36 -27.97
CA THR A 687 -5.67 -7.61 -27.48
C THR A 687 -4.70 -8.47 -26.65
N THR A 688 -3.58 -7.90 -26.21
CA THR A 688 -2.55 -8.62 -25.47
C THR A 688 -3.07 -9.14 -24.13
N ARG A 689 -2.81 -10.41 -23.85
CA ARG A 689 -3.05 -11.04 -22.54
C ARG A 689 -1.84 -11.87 -22.14
N VAL A 690 -1.65 -12.06 -20.84
CA VAL A 690 -0.53 -12.80 -20.27
C VAL A 690 -1.06 -13.89 -19.33
N ALA A 691 -0.41 -15.04 -19.31
CA ALA A 691 -0.62 -16.07 -18.30
C ALA A 691 0.72 -16.48 -17.69
N ALA A 692 0.75 -16.67 -16.37
CA ALA A 692 1.90 -17.30 -15.72
C ALA A 692 1.97 -18.77 -16.13
N LEU A 693 3.17 -19.26 -16.40
CA LEU A 693 3.46 -20.66 -16.58
C LEU A 693 3.99 -21.23 -15.26
N SER A 694 3.73 -22.52 -15.01
CA SER A 694 4.25 -23.17 -13.80
C SER A 694 5.78 -23.06 -13.74
N SER A 695 6.35 -23.08 -12.54
CA SER A 695 7.78 -23.21 -12.29
C SER A 695 8.14 -24.54 -11.61
N ASP A 696 7.20 -25.50 -11.55
CA ASP A 696 7.37 -26.74 -10.79
C ASP A 696 8.55 -27.59 -11.28
N ASP A 697 8.74 -27.64 -12.60
CA ASP A 697 9.81 -28.37 -13.29
C ASP A 697 11.11 -27.55 -13.44
N VAL A 698 11.19 -26.36 -12.85
CA VAL A 698 12.44 -25.58 -12.76
C VAL A 698 13.35 -26.22 -11.70
N PRO A 699 14.65 -26.45 -11.99
CA PRO A 699 15.60 -26.96 -11.01
C PRO A 699 15.60 -26.12 -9.73
N GLU A 700 15.78 -26.79 -8.59
CA GLU A 700 15.68 -26.16 -7.28
C GLU A 700 16.55 -24.90 -7.14
N GLU A 701 17.78 -24.94 -7.68
CA GLU A 701 18.72 -23.82 -7.65
C GLU A 701 18.35 -22.61 -8.53
N TYR A 702 17.31 -22.73 -9.36
CA TYR A 702 16.76 -21.65 -10.20
C TYR A 702 15.33 -21.27 -9.81
N ARG A 703 14.67 -22.05 -8.95
CA ARG A 703 13.23 -21.96 -8.66
C ARG A 703 12.82 -20.56 -8.20
N SER A 704 13.64 -19.91 -7.38
CA SER A 704 13.39 -18.55 -6.87
C SER A 704 13.71 -17.42 -7.87
N ASN A 705 14.40 -17.73 -8.97
CA ASN A 705 14.91 -16.72 -9.92
C ASN A 705 14.33 -16.84 -11.33
N VAL A 706 13.62 -17.92 -11.63
CA VAL A 706 13.07 -18.15 -12.96
C VAL A 706 11.56 -18.01 -12.95
N ARG A 707 11.07 -17.15 -13.84
CA ARG A 707 9.64 -17.00 -14.11
C ARG A 707 9.37 -17.06 -15.60
N MET A 708 8.25 -17.68 -15.94
CA MET A 708 7.86 -17.91 -17.32
C MET A 708 6.41 -17.48 -17.52
N TYR A 709 6.15 -16.89 -18.69
CA TYR A 709 4.84 -16.36 -19.04
C TYR A 709 4.50 -16.70 -20.48
N ALA A 710 3.23 -16.94 -20.77
CA ALA A 710 2.70 -17.05 -22.12
C ALA A 710 2.00 -15.74 -22.50
N GLY A 711 2.36 -15.19 -23.67
CA GLY A 711 1.72 -14.03 -24.27
C GLY A 711 0.72 -14.45 -25.34
N TYR A 712 -0.43 -13.77 -25.37
CA TYR A 712 -1.52 -14.03 -26.30
C TYR A 712 -1.90 -12.74 -27.03
N GLY A 713 -2.24 -12.85 -28.31
CA GLY A 713 -2.77 -11.77 -29.15
C GLY A 713 -3.82 -12.32 -30.11
N GLY A 714 -4.92 -11.60 -30.31
CA GLY A 714 -6.05 -12.06 -31.12
C GLY A 714 -6.69 -13.35 -30.57
N GLY A 715 -6.54 -13.63 -29.27
CA GLY A 715 -7.00 -14.87 -28.64
C GLY A 715 -6.12 -16.10 -28.89
N ALA A 716 -4.99 -15.98 -29.58
CA ALA A 716 -4.05 -17.08 -29.84
C ALA A 716 -2.72 -16.87 -29.11
N LEU A 717 -2.02 -17.97 -28.80
CA LEU A 717 -0.65 -17.90 -28.26
C LEU A 717 0.27 -17.26 -29.30
N THR A 718 0.99 -16.21 -28.90
CA THR A 718 1.93 -15.48 -29.76
C THR A 718 3.36 -15.51 -29.25
N SER A 719 3.57 -15.67 -27.94
CA SER A 719 4.91 -15.67 -27.36
C SER A 719 5.04 -16.47 -26.07
N VAL A 720 6.28 -16.85 -25.76
CA VAL A 720 6.70 -17.32 -24.44
C VAL A 720 7.80 -16.40 -23.93
N VAL A 721 7.63 -15.88 -22.72
CA VAL A 721 8.62 -15.07 -22.01
C VAL A 721 9.28 -15.93 -20.94
N ILE A 722 10.61 -15.87 -20.87
CA ILE A 722 11.41 -16.55 -19.84
C ILE A 722 12.35 -15.51 -19.24
N ILE A 723 12.26 -15.31 -17.93
CA ILE A 723 13.15 -14.43 -17.16
C ILE A 723 14.01 -15.35 -16.31
N ASN A 724 15.34 -15.27 -16.47
CA ASN A 724 16.31 -15.88 -15.58
C ASN A 724 17.04 -14.77 -14.83
N SER A 725 16.54 -14.42 -13.64
CA SER A 725 17.15 -13.44 -12.75
C SER A 725 18.16 -14.07 -11.80
N LYS A 726 18.72 -15.25 -12.09
CA LYS A 726 19.82 -15.78 -11.28
C LYS A 726 21.02 -14.86 -11.44
N GLN A 727 21.52 -14.32 -10.33
CA GLN A 727 22.57 -13.29 -10.38
C GLN A 727 23.87 -13.88 -10.95
N SER A 728 24.41 -13.22 -11.97
CA SER A 728 25.74 -13.46 -12.51
C SER A 728 26.34 -12.12 -12.93
N ASN A 729 27.39 -11.69 -12.23
CA ASN A 729 27.96 -10.34 -12.33
C ASN A 729 28.92 -10.20 -13.51
N GLU A 730 29.26 -8.96 -13.88
CA GLU A 730 30.18 -8.65 -14.99
C GLU A 730 31.54 -9.35 -14.84
N SER A 731 32.01 -9.50 -13.61
CA SER A 731 33.31 -10.09 -13.27
C SER A 731 33.41 -11.60 -13.54
N GLU A 732 32.30 -12.28 -13.86
CA GLU A 732 32.26 -13.71 -14.13
C GLU A 732 32.51 -14.03 -15.62
N ASP A 733 33.66 -14.64 -15.92
CA ASP A 733 34.07 -15.04 -17.28
C ASP A 733 33.16 -16.11 -17.93
N ARG A 734 32.47 -16.91 -17.11
CA ARG A 734 31.55 -17.96 -17.56
C ARG A 734 30.29 -17.90 -16.74
N LYS A 735 29.16 -17.86 -17.44
CA LYS A 735 27.87 -17.56 -16.86
C LYS A 735 26.97 -18.78 -17.03
N GLY A 736 26.21 -19.11 -15.99
CA GLY A 736 25.27 -20.22 -16.02
C GLY A 736 24.18 -20.01 -17.08
N SER A 737 23.45 -21.08 -17.38
CA SER A 737 22.32 -21.02 -18.30
C SER A 737 21.30 -22.09 -17.97
N LEU A 738 20.04 -21.76 -18.23
CA LEU A 738 18.92 -22.69 -18.15
C LEU A 738 18.44 -23.00 -19.56
N THR A 739 18.40 -24.29 -19.91
CA THR A 739 17.75 -24.73 -21.16
C THR A 739 16.35 -25.20 -20.84
N VAL A 740 15.34 -24.56 -21.43
CA VAL A 740 13.92 -24.85 -21.28
C VAL A 740 13.39 -25.52 -22.54
N THR A 741 12.75 -26.67 -22.40
CA THR A 741 12.03 -27.34 -23.50
C THR A 741 10.58 -26.86 -23.54
N LEU A 742 10.15 -26.24 -24.62
CA LEU A 742 8.79 -25.74 -24.81
C LEU A 742 7.93 -26.75 -25.58
N SER A 743 6.81 -27.17 -24.99
CA SER A 743 5.79 -27.98 -25.67
C SER A 743 4.79 -27.09 -26.42
N LEU A 744 4.94 -27.03 -27.75
CA LEU A 744 4.19 -26.18 -28.68
C LEU A 744 3.57 -27.01 -29.80
N GLY A 745 2.85 -28.08 -29.46
CA GLY A 745 2.32 -29.08 -30.41
C GLY A 745 1.46 -28.52 -31.56
N GLY A 746 0.80 -27.38 -31.37
CA GLY A 746 0.04 -26.68 -32.42
C GLY A 746 0.90 -25.88 -33.41
N PHE A 747 2.20 -25.75 -33.16
CA PHE A 747 3.12 -24.87 -33.89
C PHE A 747 4.27 -25.63 -34.58
N LYS A 748 4.11 -26.94 -34.81
CA LYS A 748 5.10 -27.79 -35.49
C LYS A 748 5.59 -27.16 -36.80
N GLY A 749 6.91 -27.11 -36.98
CA GLY A 749 7.56 -26.51 -38.15
C GLY A 749 7.58 -24.98 -38.16
N GLN A 750 6.93 -24.29 -37.22
CA GLN A 750 7.03 -22.83 -37.12
C GLN A 750 8.35 -22.41 -36.46
N LYS A 751 8.80 -21.20 -36.80
CA LYS A 751 9.97 -20.57 -36.17
C LYS A 751 9.55 -19.75 -34.96
N LEU A 752 10.28 -19.91 -33.88
CA LEU A 752 10.34 -18.99 -32.75
C LEU A 752 11.47 -18.01 -33.01
N TYR A 753 11.17 -16.71 -32.96
CA TYR A 753 12.14 -15.62 -33.03
C TYR A 753 12.47 -15.17 -31.61
N LEU A 754 13.74 -15.23 -31.24
CA LEU A 754 14.17 -15.00 -29.86
C LEU A 754 14.68 -13.56 -29.72
N SER A 755 14.03 -12.79 -28.85
CA SER A 755 14.42 -11.43 -28.50
C SER A 755 14.93 -11.40 -27.06
N TYR A 756 16.13 -10.86 -26.86
CA TYR A 756 16.83 -10.91 -25.57
C TYR A 756 16.92 -9.54 -24.90
N LEU A 757 16.65 -9.50 -23.60
CA LEU A 757 17.03 -8.42 -22.69
C LEU A 757 18.30 -8.88 -21.96
N THR A 758 19.43 -8.21 -22.18
CA THR A 758 20.74 -8.65 -21.68
C THR A 758 21.70 -7.48 -21.45
N ALA A 759 22.69 -7.71 -20.59
CA ALA A 759 23.88 -6.87 -20.37
C ALA A 759 25.09 -7.78 -20.09
N ASP A 760 26.24 -7.22 -19.72
CA ASP A 760 27.45 -7.98 -19.37
C ASP A 760 27.32 -8.71 -18.02
N GLY A 761 26.47 -8.22 -17.11
CA GLY A 761 26.21 -8.83 -15.81
C GLY A 761 24.95 -8.30 -15.15
N ALA A 762 24.57 -8.89 -14.02
CA ALA A 762 23.48 -8.39 -13.19
C ALA A 762 23.74 -6.98 -12.65
N ASP A 763 24.98 -6.71 -12.23
CA ASP A 763 25.45 -5.47 -11.63
C ASP A 763 25.78 -4.38 -12.66
N SER A 764 25.60 -4.67 -13.95
CA SER A 764 25.81 -3.71 -15.04
C SER A 764 24.92 -2.48 -14.91
N LYS A 765 25.54 -1.30 -14.94
CA LYS A 765 24.84 -0.01 -14.99
C LYS A 765 24.70 0.56 -16.40
N ASN A 766 25.43 -0.02 -17.35
CA ASN A 766 25.48 0.36 -18.75
C ASN A 766 25.52 -0.91 -19.63
N GLY A 767 25.61 -0.75 -20.95
CA GLY A 767 25.71 -1.89 -21.88
C GLY A 767 24.45 -2.76 -21.99
N THR A 768 23.34 -2.36 -21.36
CA THR A 768 22.07 -3.06 -21.52
C THR A 768 21.55 -2.92 -22.95
N VAL A 769 21.08 -4.02 -23.53
CA VAL A 769 20.46 -4.05 -24.85
C VAL A 769 19.14 -4.81 -24.80
N TRP A 770 18.19 -4.38 -25.63
CA TRP A 770 16.92 -5.07 -25.86
C TRP A 770 16.79 -5.44 -27.33
N ASN A 771 16.81 -6.73 -27.65
CA ASN A 771 16.71 -7.25 -29.02
C ASN A 771 17.73 -6.61 -29.99
N GLY A 772 18.93 -6.33 -29.46
CA GLY A 772 20.03 -5.66 -30.16
C GLY A 772 19.85 -4.15 -30.34
N MET A 773 18.82 -3.55 -29.73
CA MET A 773 18.61 -2.11 -29.69
C MET A 773 19.26 -1.50 -28.44
N ARG A 774 19.82 -0.29 -28.62
CA ARG A 774 20.23 0.63 -27.57
C ARG A 774 19.54 1.98 -27.74
N TYR A 775 19.64 2.83 -26.72
CA TYR A 775 19.15 4.20 -26.77
C TYR A 775 20.29 5.16 -26.48
N SER A 776 20.32 6.27 -27.21
CA SER A 776 21.32 7.33 -27.05
C SER A 776 21.15 8.03 -25.70
N ASP A 777 22.24 8.17 -24.94
CA ASP A 777 22.25 8.94 -23.70
C ASP A 777 22.14 10.46 -23.95
N GLU A 778 22.36 10.92 -25.19
CA GLU A 778 22.29 12.35 -25.54
C GLU A 778 20.85 12.80 -25.82
N ASP A 779 20.12 12.04 -26.63
CA ASP A 779 18.82 12.44 -27.19
C ASP A 779 17.73 11.37 -27.09
N GLY A 780 18.04 10.19 -26.55
CA GLY A 780 17.07 9.12 -26.33
C GLY A 780 16.70 8.35 -27.59
N THR A 781 17.30 8.65 -28.75
CA THR A 781 16.97 7.98 -30.01
C THR A 781 17.40 6.51 -30.00
N PRO A 782 16.59 5.58 -30.53
CA PRO A 782 16.94 4.17 -30.60
C PRO A 782 17.93 3.92 -31.75
N SER A 783 18.89 3.03 -31.53
CA SER A 783 19.77 2.50 -32.58
C SER A 783 19.97 0.99 -32.45
N ILE A 784 20.21 0.32 -33.57
CA ILE A 784 20.50 -1.12 -33.59
C ILE A 784 22.03 -1.29 -33.50
N VAL A 785 22.49 -1.97 -32.46
CA VAL A 785 23.90 -2.36 -32.28
C VAL A 785 24.18 -3.82 -32.61
N ASP A 786 23.14 -4.64 -32.63
CA ASP A 786 23.18 -6.03 -33.10
C ASP A 786 21.88 -6.34 -33.86
N ASP A 787 21.98 -6.68 -35.14
CA ASP A 787 20.83 -7.03 -35.97
C ASP A 787 20.64 -8.55 -36.12
N SER A 788 21.42 -9.36 -35.39
CA SER A 788 21.35 -10.81 -35.46
C SER A 788 19.97 -11.33 -35.08
N VAL A 789 19.43 -12.19 -35.94
CA VAL A 789 18.10 -12.80 -35.73
C VAL A 789 18.29 -14.23 -35.24
N GLN A 790 18.08 -14.41 -33.94
CA GLN A 790 18.12 -15.73 -33.31
C GLN A 790 16.78 -16.44 -33.48
N THR A 791 16.79 -17.69 -33.97
CA THR A 791 15.57 -18.49 -34.14
C THR A 791 15.73 -19.93 -33.71
N VAL A 792 14.63 -20.53 -33.25
CA VAL A 792 14.51 -21.98 -32.99
C VAL A 792 13.29 -22.50 -33.74
N THR A 793 13.39 -23.66 -34.39
CA THR A 793 12.24 -24.28 -35.07
C THR A 793 11.56 -25.27 -34.13
N VAL A 794 10.23 -25.22 -34.06
CA VAL A 794 9.44 -26.22 -33.32
C VAL A 794 9.51 -27.55 -34.08
N GLY A 795 10.01 -28.59 -33.42
CA GLY A 795 10.19 -29.91 -33.99
C GLY A 795 8.89 -30.59 -34.39
N ASN A 796 8.99 -31.71 -35.13
CA ASN A 796 7.83 -32.52 -35.53
C ASN A 796 7.15 -33.21 -34.33
N ASP A 797 7.88 -33.38 -33.24
CA ASP A 797 7.39 -33.80 -31.93
C ASP A 797 6.59 -32.69 -31.22
N GLY A 798 6.64 -31.45 -31.73
CA GLY A 798 6.01 -30.28 -31.12
C GLY A 798 6.88 -29.60 -30.07
N MET A 799 8.16 -29.97 -29.94
CA MET A 799 9.05 -29.42 -28.92
C MET A 799 10.02 -28.39 -29.50
N ALA A 800 10.40 -27.39 -28.70
CA ALA A 800 11.47 -26.43 -29.02
C ALA A 800 12.35 -26.21 -27.80
N ARG A 801 13.68 -26.29 -27.94
CA ARG A 801 14.61 -26.01 -26.84
C ARG A 801 15.14 -24.59 -26.96
N VAL A 802 15.03 -23.81 -25.90
CA VAL A 802 15.56 -22.44 -25.80
C VAL A 802 16.47 -22.34 -24.59
N THR A 803 17.57 -21.60 -24.70
CA THR A 803 18.54 -21.41 -23.62
C THR A 803 18.55 -19.94 -23.21
N VAL A 804 18.48 -19.71 -21.90
CA VAL A 804 18.51 -18.36 -21.30
C VAL A 804 19.65 -18.34 -20.28
N ARG A 805 20.60 -17.43 -20.48
CA ARG A 805 21.74 -17.24 -19.56
C ARG A 805 21.25 -16.73 -18.20
N ASP A 806 22.01 -16.99 -17.14
CA ASP A 806 21.85 -16.31 -15.86
C ASP A 806 21.89 -14.81 -16.07
N SER A 807 21.05 -14.04 -15.38
CA SER A 807 20.91 -12.59 -15.60
C SER A 807 20.62 -12.26 -17.07
N GLN A 808 19.52 -12.81 -17.58
CA GLN A 808 19.00 -12.55 -18.92
C GLN A 808 17.49 -12.82 -18.97
N ALA A 809 16.76 -12.11 -19.83
CA ALA A 809 15.40 -12.48 -20.19
C ALA A 809 15.27 -12.65 -21.70
N MET A 810 14.32 -13.48 -22.12
CA MET A 810 14.05 -13.80 -23.51
C MET A 810 12.54 -13.82 -23.78
N ILE A 811 12.12 -13.21 -24.89
CA ILE A 811 10.79 -13.39 -25.48
C ILE A 811 10.94 -14.18 -26.77
N ALA A 812 10.39 -15.40 -26.79
CA ALA A 812 10.27 -16.24 -27.98
C ALA A 812 8.94 -15.94 -28.68
N TYR A 813 8.96 -15.16 -29.76
CA TYR A 813 7.78 -14.78 -30.52
C TYR A 813 7.56 -15.70 -31.74
N ILE A 814 6.32 -16.13 -31.94
CA ILE A 814 5.99 -17.14 -32.95
C ILE A 814 5.84 -16.49 -34.33
N GLY A 815 6.59 -16.99 -35.31
CA GLY A 815 6.40 -16.71 -36.75
C GLY A 815 7.02 -15.42 -37.28
N SER A 816 7.43 -14.46 -36.44
CA SER A 816 8.11 -13.23 -36.88
C SER A 816 8.98 -12.60 -35.79
N ARG A 817 9.88 -11.67 -36.12
CA ARG A 817 10.62 -10.89 -35.12
C ARG A 817 9.64 -10.02 -34.32
N LEU A 818 9.77 -10.00 -32.99
CA LEU A 818 8.99 -9.12 -32.13
C LEU A 818 9.24 -7.65 -32.51
N GLY A 819 8.19 -6.82 -32.49
CA GLY A 819 8.25 -5.40 -32.86
C GLY A 819 8.36 -5.12 -34.37
N SER A 820 8.41 -6.14 -35.23
CA SER A 820 8.48 -5.95 -36.70
C SER A 820 7.15 -5.57 -37.36
N ARG A 821 6.03 -5.71 -36.63
CA ARG A 821 4.69 -5.40 -37.13
C ARG A 821 4.27 -4.03 -36.64
N GLN A 822 3.67 -3.23 -37.52
CA GLN A 822 3.12 -1.93 -37.16
C GLN A 822 1.92 -2.10 -36.21
N VAL A 823 1.93 -1.38 -35.10
CA VAL A 823 0.81 -1.32 -34.15
C VAL A 823 -0.26 -0.35 -34.67
N ASN A 824 -1.49 -0.84 -34.75
CA ASN A 824 -2.66 -0.11 -35.25
C ASN A 824 -3.88 -0.42 -34.35
N LEU A 825 -4.04 0.37 -33.28
CA LEU A 825 -5.10 0.18 -32.26
C LEU A 825 -6.53 0.41 -32.79
N ASN A 826 -6.69 0.97 -34.00
CA ASN A 826 -7.98 1.34 -34.60
C ASN A 826 -8.70 0.21 -35.36
N LYS A 827 -8.14 -1.01 -35.42
CA LYS A 827 -8.81 -2.13 -36.09
C LYS A 827 -9.76 -2.85 -35.13
N SER A 828 -11.01 -3.05 -35.55
CA SER A 828 -11.98 -3.89 -34.84
C SER A 828 -11.38 -5.28 -34.54
N ILE A 829 -11.72 -5.85 -33.39
CA ILE A 829 -11.32 -7.20 -32.94
C ILE A 829 -11.65 -8.28 -34.01
N THR A 830 -12.58 -8.00 -34.93
CA THR A 830 -12.97 -8.88 -36.04
C THR A 830 -11.99 -8.95 -37.21
N ASP A 831 -11.02 -8.04 -37.33
CA ASP A 831 -10.17 -7.92 -38.54
C ASP A 831 -8.80 -8.60 -38.43
N ILE A 832 -8.50 -9.28 -37.30
CA ILE A 832 -7.26 -10.05 -37.14
C ILE A 832 -7.50 -11.48 -37.66
N GLY A 833 -7.65 -11.60 -38.99
CA GLY A 833 -7.87 -12.87 -39.67
C GLY A 833 -6.63 -13.78 -39.70
N GLY A 834 -6.83 -15.05 -39.39
CA GLY A 834 -5.95 -16.15 -39.79
C GLY A 834 -5.97 -16.41 -41.31
N PRO A 835 -5.20 -17.39 -41.81
CA PRO A 835 -4.97 -17.58 -43.25
C PRO A 835 -6.27 -17.86 -44.02
N SER A 836 -6.31 -17.36 -45.25
CA SER A 836 -7.44 -17.31 -46.18
C SER A 836 -8.09 -18.65 -46.54
N GLY A 837 -9.43 -18.66 -46.58
CA GLY A 837 -10.23 -19.69 -47.27
C GLY A 837 -11.76 -19.53 -47.16
N GLY A 838 -12.41 -19.03 -48.22
CA GLY A 838 -13.75 -19.46 -48.68
C GLY A 838 -15.04 -18.93 -48.01
N SER A 839 -15.63 -17.89 -48.60
CA SER A 839 -17.07 -17.61 -48.84
C SER A 839 -18.18 -18.32 -48.02
N GLY A 840 -19.06 -17.54 -47.36
CA GLY A 840 -20.52 -17.80 -47.39
C GLY A 840 -21.38 -17.47 -46.14
N SER A 841 -22.09 -16.33 -46.21
CA SER A 841 -23.41 -16.03 -45.61
C SER A 841 -23.57 -15.61 -44.13
N THR A 842 -24.54 -14.71 -43.99
CA THR A 842 -25.02 -13.89 -42.88
C THR A 842 -25.67 -14.64 -41.72
N GLY A 843 -25.37 -14.25 -40.47
CA GLY A 843 -26.14 -14.67 -39.29
C GLY A 843 -25.63 -14.04 -37.98
N THR A 844 -26.52 -13.30 -37.32
CA THR A 844 -26.56 -12.86 -35.91
C THR A 844 -25.44 -13.34 -34.97
N ALA A 845 -24.74 -12.38 -34.34
CA ALA A 845 -23.69 -12.62 -33.36
C ALA A 845 -24.23 -13.25 -32.06
N SER A 846 -24.24 -14.58 -32.01
CA SER A 846 -24.23 -15.35 -30.78
C SER A 846 -22.78 -15.61 -30.37
N SER A 847 -22.48 -15.36 -29.10
CA SER A 847 -21.26 -15.75 -28.39
C SER A 847 -20.93 -17.23 -28.62
N SER A 848 -19.94 -17.51 -29.47
CA SER A 848 -19.23 -18.78 -29.47
C SER A 848 -17.84 -18.53 -28.89
N GLU A 849 -17.66 -18.85 -27.60
CA GLU A 849 -16.34 -19.12 -27.04
C GLU A 849 -15.69 -20.22 -27.90
N SER A 850 -14.78 -19.84 -28.78
CA SER A 850 -13.89 -20.81 -29.41
C SER A 850 -13.09 -21.43 -28.28
N VAL A 851 -13.24 -22.74 -28.10
CA VAL A 851 -12.46 -23.56 -27.16
C VAL A 851 -10.98 -23.22 -27.35
N LEU A 852 -10.44 -22.41 -26.43
CA LEU A 852 -9.01 -22.18 -26.28
C LEU A 852 -8.40 -23.54 -25.99
N THR A 853 -7.79 -24.16 -26.99
CA THR A 853 -6.90 -25.30 -26.79
C THR A 853 -5.85 -24.83 -25.79
N LYS A 854 -5.95 -25.30 -24.55
CA LYS A 854 -4.84 -25.31 -23.61
C LYS A 854 -3.66 -25.95 -24.35
N ALA A 855 -2.80 -25.14 -24.93
CA ALA A 855 -1.46 -25.59 -25.23
C ALA A 855 -0.89 -25.91 -23.85
N THR A 856 -0.86 -27.20 -23.49
CA THR A 856 -0.11 -27.66 -22.34
C THR A 856 1.35 -27.37 -22.65
N ILE A 857 1.81 -26.18 -22.29
CA ILE A 857 3.23 -25.83 -22.26
C ILE A 857 3.77 -26.54 -21.02
N THR A 858 4.02 -27.83 -21.18
CA THR A 858 4.89 -28.58 -20.28
C THR A 858 6.31 -28.24 -20.66
N PHE A 859 7.17 -28.03 -19.67
CA PHE A 859 8.58 -27.78 -19.89
C PHE A 859 9.43 -28.66 -18.99
N THR A 860 10.61 -29.04 -19.48
CA THR A 860 11.68 -29.58 -18.65
C THR A 860 12.85 -28.63 -18.76
N ALA A 861 13.43 -28.30 -17.62
CA ALA A 861 14.57 -27.42 -17.55
C ALA A 861 15.81 -28.20 -17.09
N GLU A 862 16.87 -28.18 -17.91
CA GLU A 862 18.11 -28.92 -17.68
C GLU A 862 19.31 -27.97 -17.61
N LEU A 863 20.24 -28.27 -16.71
CA LEU A 863 21.53 -27.59 -16.57
C LEU A 863 22.46 -27.95 -17.72
N THR A 864 23.06 -26.94 -18.35
CA THR A 864 24.13 -27.13 -19.34
C THR A 864 25.49 -27.03 -18.65
N THR A 865 26.10 -28.17 -18.26
CA THR A 865 27.49 -28.20 -17.80
C THR A 865 28.44 -28.32 -18.98
N THR A 866 29.28 -27.30 -19.24
CA THR A 866 30.46 -27.46 -20.09
C THR A 866 31.51 -28.28 -19.33
N SER A 867 31.61 -29.57 -19.66
CA SER A 867 32.56 -30.51 -19.07
C SER A 867 34.00 -30.18 -19.45
N ALA A 868 34.84 -29.92 -18.44
CA ALA A 868 36.30 -30.05 -18.54
C ALA A 868 36.75 -31.16 -17.58
N THR A 869 37.27 -32.23 -18.15
CA THR A 869 37.91 -33.38 -17.49
C THR A 869 38.96 -32.97 -16.47
N MET A 870 38.80 -33.39 -15.21
CA MET A 870 39.93 -33.67 -14.31
C MET A 870 39.67 -34.95 -13.51
N MET A 871 40.67 -35.82 -13.51
CA MET A 871 40.69 -37.15 -12.90
C MET A 871 40.60 -37.09 -11.37
N PRO A 872 39.99 -38.11 -10.71
CA PRO A 872 40.00 -38.20 -9.26
C PRO A 872 41.29 -38.87 -8.76
N THR A 873 42.01 -38.23 -7.85
CA THR A 873 43.00 -38.87 -7.00
C THR A 873 42.33 -39.26 -5.68
N ALA A 874 42.22 -40.57 -5.46
CA ALA A 874 41.86 -41.15 -4.17
C ALA A 874 43.01 -41.01 -3.18
N HIS A 875 42.73 -40.70 -1.91
CA HIS A 875 43.48 -41.19 -0.74
C HIS A 875 42.53 -41.32 0.46
N SER A 876 42.67 -42.44 1.17
CA SER A 876 41.80 -42.95 2.24
C SER A 876 42.35 -42.68 3.65
N ILE A 877 41.54 -43.11 4.64
CA ILE A 877 41.79 -43.40 6.07
C ILE A 877 41.23 -42.28 6.98
N GLY A 878 40.41 -42.53 8.01
CA GLY A 878 39.95 -43.80 8.59
C GLY A 878 38.91 -43.58 9.70
N ASN A 879 38.34 -44.70 10.14
CA ASN A 879 37.27 -44.87 11.13
C ASN A 879 37.48 -44.18 12.49
N CYS A 880 36.38 -43.71 13.09
CA CYS A 880 36.03 -44.06 14.48
C CYS A 880 34.51 -43.91 14.71
N MET A 881 33.87 -44.96 15.22
CA MET A 881 32.45 -45.02 15.63
C MET A 881 32.29 -44.76 17.13
N VAL A 882 31.19 -44.11 17.54
CA VAL A 882 30.36 -44.38 18.74
C VAL A 882 28.94 -43.82 18.42
N GLY A 883 27.86 -44.61 18.24
CA GLY A 883 26.93 -45.17 19.27
C GLY A 883 26.03 -44.06 19.87
N TYR A 884 24.69 -44.06 19.89
CA TYR A 884 23.71 -45.14 20.02
C TYR A 884 22.24 -44.65 19.76
N HIS A 885 21.43 -45.56 19.19
CA HIS A 885 19.96 -45.80 19.25
C HIS A 885 18.88 -44.70 19.30
N VAL A 886 17.94 -44.76 18.32
CA VAL A 886 16.47 -44.75 18.53
C VAL A 886 15.81 -45.70 17.49
N PRO A 887 14.86 -46.59 17.86
CA PRO A 887 14.22 -47.54 16.95
C PRO A 887 12.89 -47.04 16.34
N ALA A 888 12.43 -47.84 15.39
CA ALA A 888 11.52 -47.58 14.27
C ALA A 888 10.00 -47.80 14.51
N MET A 889 9.23 -47.22 13.57
CA MET A 889 8.04 -47.73 12.83
C MET A 889 6.77 -48.29 13.53
N LEU A 890 5.65 -47.59 13.28
CA LEU A 890 4.47 -47.97 12.45
C LEU A 890 3.82 -49.38 12.59
N VAL A 891 2.49 -49.42 12.90
CA VAL A 891 1.35 -50.04 12.14
C VAL A 891 0.14 -50.39 13.06
N GLY A 892 -1.03 -49.82 12.73
CA GLY A 892 -2.32 -50.49 12.41
C GLY A 892 -3.14 -51.37 13.40
N VAL A 893 -4.31 -50.83 13.79
CA VAL A 893 -5.70 -51.39 13.78
C VAL A 893 -6.09 -52.62 14.66
N LEU A 894 -7.11 -52.47 15.55
CA LEU A 894 -8.47 -53.14 15.57
C LEU A 894 -9.13 -53.28 17.00
N PHE A 895 -10.37 -52.78 17.14
CA PHE A 895 -11.59 -53.24 17.90
C PHE A 895 -11.71 -53.47 19.44
N CYS A 896 -12.72 -52.78 20.02
CA CYS A 896 -13.85 -53.21 20.89
C CYS A 896 -13.80 -53.46 22.44
N VAL A 897 -14.69 -52.68 23.12
CA VAL A 897 -15.67 -53.00 24.23
C VAL A 897 -15.24 -53.00 25.71
N LEU A 898 -15.91 -52.14 26.51
CA LEU A 898 -16.51 -52.29 27.87
C LEU A 898 -16.65 -50.88 28.51
N ALA A 899 -17.81 -50.24 28.57
CA ALA A 899 -18.96 -50.43 29.47
C ALA A 899 -18.63 -50.36 30.97
N GLY A 900 -19.19 -49.37 31.68
CA GLY A 900 -19.18 -49.30 33.15
C GLY A 900 -19.68 -47.96 33.70
N TYR A 901 -21.01 -47.77 33.72
CA TYR A 901 -21.72 -46.68 34.40
C TYR A 901 -21.47 -46.66 35.92
N VAL A 902 -21.59 -45.49 36.55
CA VAL A 902 -21.94 -45.39 37.98
C VAL A 902 -23.34 -44.80 38.10
N ILE A 903 -24.14 -45.45 38.93
CA ILE A 903 -25.32 -44.90 39.60
C ILE A 903 -24.87 -43.70 40.43
N LEU A 904 -25.19 -42.47 39.98
CA LEU A 904 -25.69 -41.30 40.72
C LEU A 904 -25.48 -40.03 39.91
#